data_AF-A0A7Y5ASN3-F1
#
_entry.id   AF-A0A7Y5ASN3-F1
#
_cell.length_a   1.000
_cell.length_b   1.000
_cell.length_c   1.000
_cell.angle_alpha   90.00
_cell.angle_beta   90.00
_cell.angle_gamma   90.00
#
_symmetry.space_group_name_H-M   'P 1'
#
loop_
_entity.id
_entity.type
_entity.pdbx_description
1 polymer ?
#
loop_
_entity_poly.entity_id
_entity_poly.type
_entity_poly.pdbx_seq_one_letter_code
_entity_poly.pdbx_strand_id
1 'polypeptide(L)'
;MKRWLLMVIVLCPAWLGAETTGVWQPLDSRESGYYQLTAADISRLGERQAQLAKLLALQDIVYPQQYLLDNEVRQLLRPLVHDHEHYVSALVRPVSAAVVSDAAMQQGSDSAAGFVVTAEALAKLQQQPEFVLLTEPQLAQLQTLQDAVFRRQAILDTALDLTGFNTEAPAQLPSPERLLVYQLSFKQGRAATMQPLSWQAAAGCGCAPTIPSQASFVNFSYALQPYWLNTPQQLNFGSVHRIGLYAFSIDGAFKLQPPPNWQNRRPYNDFVNLAQAHDTYLDIVVRSDSNALWQNVVASEALIEQMQALITEPLRGFWLNNLQPLVTFGLSERRTVADGITLDLDLRNLPPEQHGSVISFIKTLKQQLNNGRATSNTDSYFVNLTVPVTALLRQSQADGKALTTESELGFYTLDNLLAIAPYVNLMLIRFDDKAQLSTGSNAMQLPAFSSRLSGFRQGMKQLKTAIDTMEKTADANRLLEKMLPVFHMSHFADADSFANELTYANWNFSGAALWSLPLTDVQYGKLNAAFKPLPNTDNQFYRGYLTASAALCDLICPNRWQARLLLFSVVLLLALYGVISLVVFELRVLYQQRLFINFLLLQPFLLLLILWCDPFWHPYQELVLVLALLITLALQWYFRQQQRRREHYP
;
A
#
# COMPACT_ATOMS: atom_id res chain seq x y z
N MET A 1 -5.50 32.64 -61.62
CA MET A 1 -6.68 31.75 -61.76
C MET A 1 -6.34 30.34 -61.25
N LYS A 2 -6.21 30.17 -59.93
CA LYS A 2 -6.06 28.88 -59.21
C LYS A 2 -6.10 29.15 -57.70
N ARG A 3 -7.25 29.59 -57.19
CA ARG A 3 -7.48 29.82 -55.75
C ARG A 3 -8.95 29.79 -55.32
N TRP A 4 -9.82 29.13 -56.08
CA TRP A 4 -11.25 29.01 -55.80
C TRP A 4 -11.75 27.62 -56.21
N LEU A 5 -11.41 26.57 -55.45
CA LEU A 5 -12.12 25.28 -55.52
C LEU A 5 -11.79 24.33 -54.35
N LEU A 6 -11.76 24.85 -53.11
CA LEU A 6 -11.59 24.02 -51.90
C LEU A 6 -12.35 24.67 -50.74
N MET A 7 -13.68 24.74 -50.87
CA MET A 7 -14.56 25.29 -49.83
C MET A 7 -15.99 24.72 -49.89
N VAL A 8 -16.16 23.41 -50.10
CA VAL A 8 -17.50 22.75 -50.07
C VAL A 8 -17.52 21.35 -49.43
N ILE A 9 -16.49 20.89 -48.70
CA ILE A 9 -16.56 19.57 -48.02
C ILE A 9 -16.07 19.68 -46.58
N VAL A 10 -16.76 20.47 -45.76
CA VAL A 10 -16.84 20.32 -44.31
C VAL A 10 -18.17 20.94 -43.90
N LEU A 11 -19.23 20.13 -43.77
CA LEU A 11 -20.43 20.35 -42.93
C LEU A 11 -21.41 19.19 -43.20
N CYS A 12 -21.89 18.57 -42.12
CA CYS A 12 -22.70 17.33 -42.02
C CYS A 12 -21.94 16.00 -42.23
N PRO A 13 -21.91 15.11 -41.22
CA PRO A 13 -23.14 14.57 -40.66
C PRO A 13 -23.19 14.61 -39.11
N ALA A 14 -24.18 15.32 -38.58
CA ALA A 14 -24.69 15.08 -37.25
C ALA A 14 -26.21 15.08 -37.40
N TRP A 15 -26.79 13.90 -37.63
CA TRP A 15 -28.20 13.56 -37.44
C TRP A 15 -28.48 12.19 -38.05
N LEU A 16 -28.18 11.14 -37.28
CA LEU A 16 -28.90 9.86 -37.34
C LEU A 16 -28.96 9.37 -35.90
N GLY A 17 -30.17 9.30 -35.36
CA GLY A 17 -30.44 8.92 -33.99
C GLY A 17 -29.96 7.49 -33.72
N ALA A 18 -29.06 7.36 -32.77
CA ALA A 18 -28.81 6.10 -32.09
C ALA A 18 -29.71 6.09 -30.86
N GLU A 19 -30.75 5.25 -30.87
CA GLU A 19 -31.40 4.81 -29.65
C GLU A 19 -30.33 4.20 -28.74
N THR A 20 -30.03 4.90 -27.65
CA THR A 20 -29.06 4.46 -26.66
C THR A 20 -29.67 3.35 -25.82
N THR A 21 -29.59 2.11 -26.31
CA THR A 21 -29.57 0.97 -25.39
C THR A 21 -28.26 1.09 -24.61
N GLY A 22 -28.36 1.49 -23.33
CA GLY A 22 -27.23 1.77 -22.43
C GLY A 22 -26.38 0.53 -22.15
N VAL A 23 -25.56 0.14 -23.11
CA VAL A 23 -24.45 -0.79 -22.89
C VAL A 23 -23.33 0.03 -22.25
N TRP A 24 -23.08 -0.21 -20.97
CA TRP A 24 -21.98 0.37 -20.22
C TRP A 24 -20.66 0.07 -20.94
N GLN A 25 -20.03 1.10 -21.52
CA GLN A 25 -18.63 1.01 -21.93
C GLN A 25 -17.77 1.48 -20.75
N PRO A 26 -16.74 0.72 -20.35
CA PRO A 26 -15.82 1.16 -19.30
C PRO A 26 -15.20 2.52 -19.68
N LEU A 27 -15.20 3.45 -18.73
CA LEU A 27 -14.71 4.84 -18.87
C LEU A 27 -13.19 4.95 -19.15
N ASP A 28 -12.48 3.83 -19.29
CA ASP A 28 -11.02 3.73 -19.45
C ASP A 28 -10.47 4.36 -20.75
N SER A 29 -11.32 4.69 -21.72
CA SER A 29 -10.92 5.32 -22.99
C SER A 29 -10.81 6.86 -22.95
N ARG A 30 -11.14 7.51 -21.83
CA ARG A 30 -10.95 8.96 -21.67
C ARG A 30 -9.52 9.27 -21.24
N GLU A 31 -8.61 9.41 -22.21
CA GLU A 31 -7.15 9.51 -22.06
C GLU A 31 -6.59 10.66 -21.18
N SER A 32 -7.40 11.50 -20.54
CA SER A 32 -6.86 12.60 -19.69
C SER A 32 -7.81 13.07 -18.58
N GLY A 33 -8.07 12.22 -17.59
CA GLY A 33 -8.83 12.60 -16.38
C GLY A 33 -8.24 12.05 -15.09
N TYR A 34 -8.84 12.43 -13.97
CA TYR A 34 -8.55 11.92 -12.64
C TYR A 34 -9.83 11.89 -11.80
N TYR A 35 -9.81 11.23 -10.65
CA TYR A 35 -10.94 11.17 -9.72
C TYR A 35 -10.57 11.92 -8.43
N GLN A 36 -11.44 12.83 -8.00
CA GLN A 36 -11.31 13.57 -6.75
C GLN A 36 -12.70 13.97 -6.25
N LEU A 37 -12.99 13.66 -4.99
CA LEU A 37 -14.18 14.16 -4.29
C LEU A 37 -13.81 15.46 -3.58
N THR A 38 -14.32 16.58 -4.06
CA THR A 38 -14.10 17.88 -3.40
C THR A 38 -15.10 18.09 -2.27
N ALA A 39 -14.81 19.03 -1.35
CA ALA A 39 -15.78 19.45 -0.33
C ALA A 39 -17.15 19.85 -0.94
N ALA A 40 -17.13 20.51 -2.11
CA ALA A 40 -18.34 20.89 -2.82
C ALA A 40 -19.11 19.68 -3.37
N ASP A 41 -18.42 18.65 -3.85
CA ASP A 41 -19.05 17.40 -4.30
C ASP A 41 -19.73 16.67 -3.15
N ILE A 42 -19.10 16.64 -1.96
CA ILE A 42 -19.68 16.03 -0.75
C ILE A 42 -20.88 16.83 -0.25
N SER A 43 -20.80 18.17 -0.21
CA SER A 43 -21.93 19.04 0.14
C SER A 43 -23.11 18.83 -0.81
N ARG A 44 -22.83 18.78 -2.13
CA ARG A 44 -23.84 18.51 -3.16
C ARG A 44 -24.47 17.13 -2.97
N LEU A 45 -23.69 16.11 -2.60
CA LEU A 45 -24.22 14.79 -2.25
C LEU A 45 -25.19 14.87 -1.06
N GLY A 46 -24.79 15.56 0.02
CA GLY A 46 -25.66 15.75 1.19
C GLY A 46 -26.96 16.49 0.87
N GLU A 47 -26.90 17.59 0.12
CA GLU A 47 -28.08 18.33 -0.35
C GLU A 47 -28.99 17.45 -1.22
N ARG A 48 -28.39 16.68 -2.13
CA ARG A 48 -29.10 15.70 -2.96
C ARG A 48 -29.81 14.65 -2.11
N GLN A 49 -29.15 14.10 -1.08
CA GLN A 49 -29.77 13.13 -0.18
C GLN A 49 -30.98 13.73 0.54
N ALA A 50 -30.89 14.99 0.99
CA ALA A 50 -32.00 15.69 1.62
C ALA A 50 -33.20 15.89 0.68
N GLN A 51 -32.95 16.14 -0.62
CA GLN A 51 -34.01 16.28 -1.62
C GLN A 51 -34.65 14.92 -1.96
N LEU A 52 -33.84 13.87 -2.12
CA LEU A 52 -34.35 12.51 -2.35
C LEU A 52 -35.19 12.01 -1.17
N ALA A 53 -34.78 12.29 0.06
CA ALA A 53 -35.55 11.97 1.27
C ALA A 53 -36.93 12.66 1.28
N LYS A 54 -37.00 13.93 0.84
CA LYS A 54 -38.28 14.65 0.68
C LYS A 54 -39.14 14.02 -0.42
N LEU A 55 -38.54 13.61 -1.54
CA LEU A 55 -39.26 12.96 -2.63
C LEU A 55 -39.85 11.61 -2.19
N LEU A 56 -39.11 10.86 -1.39
CA LEU A 56 -39.57 9.59 -0.79
C LEU A 56 -40.67 9.80 0.25
N ALA A 57 -40.63 10.93 0.98
CA ALA A 57 -41.70 11.27 1.91
C ALA A 57 -43.05 11.56 1.22
N LEU A 58 -43.06 11.80 -0.10
CA LEU A 58 -44.30 11.91 -0.89
C LEU A 58 -44.94 10.57 -1.23
N GLN A 59 -44.26 9.46 -0.93
CA GLN A 59 -44.80 8.13 -1.17
C GLN A 59 -46.13 7.95 -0.44
N ASP A 60 -47.12 7.44 -1.16
CA ASP A 60 -48.46 7.13 -0.64
C ASP A 60 -49.26 8.36 -0.13
N ILE A 61 -48.77 9.59 -0.31
CA ILE A 61 -49.54 10.82 -0.07
C ILE A 61 -50.45 11.09 -1.27
N VAL A 62 -51.77 11.12 -1.02
CA VAL A 62 -52.78 11.33 -2.07
C VAL A 62 -53.05 12.82 -2.28
N TYR A 63 -52.88 13.28 -3.52
CA TYR A 63 -53.18 14.65 -3.92
C TYR A 63 -54.52 14.71 -4.68
N PRO A 64 -55.36 15.72 -4.42
CA PRO A 64 -56.67 15.84 -5.06
C PRO A 64 -56.58 16.25 -6.53
N GLN A 65 -55.47 16.86 -6.96
CA GLN A 65 -55.26 17.37 -8.31
C GLN A 65 -53.83 17.08 -8.77
N GLN A 66 -53.67 16.60 -10.01
CA GLN A 66 -52.38 16.20 -10.57
C GLN A 66 -51.34 17.32 -10.52
N TYR A 67 -51.72 18.55 -10.88
CA TYR A 67 -50.78 19.65 -10.98
C TYR A 67 -50.14 20.03 -9.62
N LEU A 68 -50.81 19.74 -8.49
CA LEU A 68 -50.26 19.99 -7.16
C LEU A 68 -49.09 19.04 -6.90
N LEU A 69 -49.29 17.75 -7.18
CA LEU A 69 -48.24 16.75 -7.07
C LEU A 69 -47.13 16.98 -8.10
N ASP A 70 -47.48 17.29 -9.36
CA ASP A 70 -46.51 17.61 -10.41
C ASP A 70 -45.63 18.79 -10.01
N ASN A 71 -46.20 19.86 -9.44
CA ASN A 71 -45.43 21.02 -8.98
C ASN A 71 -44.47 20.66 -7.84
N GLU A 72 -44.92 19.84 -6.88
CA GLU A 72 -44.11 19.43 -5.73
C GLU A 72 -42.97 18.50 -6.17
N VAL A 73 -43.28 17.48 -6.97
CA VAL A 73 -42.28 16.56 -7.55
C VAL A 73 -41.29 17.32 -8.43
N ARG A 74 -41.76 18.25 -9.27
CA ARG A 74 -40.92 19.10 -10.12
C ARG A 74 -39.97 19.98 -9.30
N GLN A 75 -40.44 20.55 -8.19
CA GLN A 75 -39.61 21.36 -7.30
C GLN A 75 -38.48 20.53 -6.67
N LEU A 76 -38.77 19.27 -6.30
CA LEU A 76 -37.79 18.35 -5.71
C LEU A 76 -36.81 17.75 -6.74
N LEU A 77 -37.26 17.52 -7.98
CA LEU A 77 -36.42 16.93 -9.04
C LEU A 77 -35.52 17.95 -9.75
N ARG A 78 -35.93 19.21 -9.87
CA ARG A 78 -35.16 20.28 -10.52
C ARG A 78 -33.70 20.39 -10.03
N PRO A 79 -33.36 20.30 -8.73
CA PRO A 79 -31.98 20.33 -8.28
C PRO A 79 -31.20 19.02 -8.53
N LEU A 80 -31.88 17.91 -8.81
CA LEU A 80 -31.30 16.58 -8.93
C LEU A 80 -30.86 16.26 -10.37
N VAL A 81 -31.69 16.61 -11.35
CA VAL A 81 -31.53 16.21 -12.76
C VAL A 81 -31.98 17.31 -13.71
N HIS A 82 -31.28 17.43 -14.84
CA HIS A 82 -31.59 18.46 -15.83
C HIS A 82 -32.92 18.17 -16.55
N ASP A 83 -33.14 16.92 -16.98
CA ASP A 83 -34.37 16.46 -17.65
C ASP A 83 -35.42 15.93 -16.65
N HIS A 84 -35.81 16.78 -15.71
CA HIS A 84 -36.73 16.42 -14.65
C HIS A 84 -38.16 16.11 -15.15
N GLU A 85 -38.57 16.64 -16.32
CA GLU A 85 -39.91 16.44 -16.88
C GLU A 85 -40.19 14.98 -17.24
N HIS A 86 -39.18 14.29 -17.79
CA HIS A 86 -39.27 12.86 -18.07
C HIS A 86 -39.63 12.06 -16.81
N TYR A 87 -39.00 12.40 -15.68
CA TYR A 87 -39.18 11.70 -14.41
C TYR A 87 -40.50 12.05 -13.71
N VAL A 88 -40.99 13.29 -13.80
CA VAL A 88 -42.31 13.67 -13.26
C VAL A 88 -43.41 12.76 -13.84
N SER A 89 -43.40 12.58 -15.17
CA SER A 89 -44.40 11.75 -15.87
C SER A 89 -44.32 10.27 -15.51
N ALA A 90 -43.13 9.79 -15.12
CA ALA A 90 -42.92 8.39 -14.73
C ALA A 90 -43.40 8.11 -13.29
N LEU A 91 -43.29 9.11 -12.39
CA LEU A 91 -43.56 8.99 -10.96
C LEU A 91 -45.03 9.19 -10.59
N VAL A 92 -45.71 10.13 -11.26
CA VAL A 92 -47.09 10.50 -10.93
C VAL A 92 -48.07 9.53 -11.57
N ARG A 93 -48.90 8.88 -10.75
CA ARG A 93 -49.92 7.93 -11.21
C ARG A 93 -51.30 8.28 -10.66
N PRO A 94 -52.38 8.14 -11.48
CA PRO A 94 -53.74 8.25 -10.99
C PRO A 94 -54.09 7.02 -10.13
N VAL A 95 -54.83 7.23 -9.05
CA VAL A 95 -55.34 6.20 -8.15
C VAL A 95 -56.86 6.18 -8.19
N SER A 96 -57.45 4.99 -8.26
CA SER A 96 -58.90 4.82 -8.27
C SER A 96 -59.54 5.29 -6.95
N ALA A 97 -60.74 5.89 -7.04
CA ALA A 97 -61.49 6.42 -5.90
C ALA A 97 -61.75 5.41 -4.75
N ALA A 98 -61.69 4.10 -5.01
CA ALA A 98 -61.89 3.04 -4.01
C ALA A 98 -60.81 2.97 -2.91
N VAL A 99 -59.63 3.57 -3.11
CA VAL A 99 -58.53 3.59 -2.12
C VAL A 99 -58.60 4.85 -1.24
N VAL A 100 -59.29 5.89 -1.70
CA VAL A 100 -59.38 7.20 -1.02
C VAL A 100 -60.50 7.22 0.04
N SER A 101 -61.42 6.25 0.00
CA SER A 101 -62.62 6.22 0.84
C SER A 101 -62.42 5.86 2.32
N ASP A 102 -61.25 5.38 2.73
CA ASP A 102 -60.96 5.11 4.15
C ASP A 102 -60.43 6.35 4.90
N ALA A 103 -59.97 7.39 4.19
CA ALA A 103 -59.41 8.60 4.80
C ALA A 103 -60.35 9.83 4.77
N ALA A 104 -61.41 9.80 3.96
CA ALA A 104 -62.30 10.94 3.76
C ALA A 104 -63.78 10.55 3.97
N MET A 105 -64.18 10.39 5.24
CA MET A 105 -65.59 10.43 5.58
C MET A 105 -66.05 11.90 5.64
N GLN A 106 -67.04 12.24 4.81
CA GLN A 106 -67.74 13.53 4.65
C GLN A 106 -67.17 14.50 3.60
N GLN A 107 -67.51 14.29 2.32
CA GLN A 107 -68.47 15.13 1.59
C GLN A 107 -68.68 14.57 0.17
N GLY A 108 -69.95 14.46 -0.23
CA GLY A 108 -70.35 13.82 -1.48
C GLY A 108 -69.96 14.63 -2.72
N SER A 109 -69.19 14.01 -3.60
CA SER A 109 -69.06 14.35 -5.01
C SER A 109 -68.47 13.15 -5.74
N ASP A 110 -69.07 12.80 -6.87
CA ASP A 110 -68.64 11.71 -7.75
C ASP A 110 -67.15 11.80 -8.14
N SER A 111 -66.47 10.66 -8.04
CA SER A 111 -65.30 10.28 -8.84
C SER A 111 -64.05 11.20 -8.81
N ALA A 112 -63.57 11.64 -7.65
CA ALA A 112 -62.24 12.24 -7.58
C ALA A 112 -61.16 11.14 -7.53
N ALA A 113 -60.66 10.74 -8.70
CA ALA A 113 -59.41 9.99 -8.78
C ALA A 113 -58.27 10.87 -8.25
N GLY A 114 -57.62 10.44 -7.16
CA GLY A 114 -56.45 11.12 -6.61
C GLY A 114 -55.17 10.79 -7.39
N PHE A 115 -54.09 11.51 -7.13
CA PHE A 115 -52.78 11.25 -7.72
C PHE A 115 -51.77 10.93 -6.60
N VAL A 116 -50.89 9.96 -6.84
CA VAL A 116 -49.89 9.51 -5.85
C VAL A 116 -48.55 9.20 -6.52
N VAL A 117 -47.47 9.25 -5.74
CA VAL A 117 -46.19 8.63 -6.10
C VAL A 117 -46.18 7.21 -5.55
N THR A 118 -46.16 6.23 -6.43
CA THR A 118 -46.19 4.81 -6.04
C THR A 118 -44.81 4.29 -5.61
N ALA A 119 -44.79 3.35 -4.67
CA ALA A 119 -43.57 2.65 -4.25
C ALA A 119 -42.81 2.00 -5.43
N GLU A 120 -43.54 1.43 -6.41
CA GLU A 120 -42.94 0.80 -7.59
C GLU A 120 -42.21 1.82 -8.48
N ALA A 121 -42.82 3.00 -8.69
CA ALA A 121 -42.20 4.06 -9.50
C ALA A 121 -40.93 4.61 -8.82
N LEU A 122 -40.96 4.79 -7.50
CA LEU A 122 -39.79 5.16 -6.71
C LEU A 122 -38.70 4.09 -6.75
N ALA A 123 -39.05 2.81 -6.62
CA ALA A 123 -38.08 1.71 -6.69
C ALA A 123 -37.38 1.64 -8.05
N LYS A 124 -38.10 1.87 -9.16
CA LYS A 124 -37.51 1.96 -10.50
C LYS A 124 -36.60 3.18 -10.64
N LEU A 125 -36.98 4.31 -10.05
CA LEU A 125 -36.16 5.53 -10.05
C LEU A 125 -34.83 5.29 -9.30
N GLN A 126 -34.89 4.66 -8.12
CA GLN A 126 -33.72 4.34 -7.29
C GLN A 126 -32.72 3.39 -7.94
N GLN A 127 -33.10 2.66 -8.99
CA GLN A 127 -32.16 1.83 -9.78
C GLN A 127 -31.22 2.68 -10.64
N GLN A 128 -31.54 3.95 -10.87
CA GLN A 128 -30.70 4.84 -11.65
C GLN A 128 -29.64 5.52 -10.76
N PRO A 129 -28.38 5.64 -11.20
CA PRO A 129 -27.29 6.28 -10.44
C PRO A 129 -27.61 7.69 -9.93
N GLU A 130 -28.49 8.41 -10.62
CA GLU A 130 -28.92 9.79 -10.33
C GLU A 130 -29.90 9.91 -9.16
N PHE A 131 -30.49 8.81 -8.70
CA PHE A 131 -31.48 8.80 -7.60
C PHE A 131 -31.13 7.84 -6.47
N VAL A 132 -29.90 7.30 -6.48
CA VAL A 132 -29.39 6.45 -5.40
C VAL A 132 -29.28 7.25 -4.11
N LEU A 133 -29.83 6.65 -3.04
CA LEU A 133 -29.68 7.16 -1.69
C LEU A 133 -28.35 6.69 -1.09
N LEU A 134 -27.61 7.62 -0.52
CA LEU A 134 -26.45 7.31 0.32
C LEU A 134 -26.85 7.51 1.78
N THR A 135 -26.57 6.51 2.60
CA THR A 135 -26.80 6.60 4.05
C THR A 135 -25.84 7.59 4.68
N GLU A 136 -26.18 8.12 5.86
CA GLU A 136 -25.28 9.02 6.61
C GLU A 136 -23.90 8.38 6.90
N PRO A 137 -23.81 7.08 7.29
CA PRO A 137 -22.53 6.39 7.37
C PRO A 137 -21.75 6.35 6.06
N GLN A 138 -22.42 6.13 4.92
CA GLN A 138 -21.77 6.12 3.60
C GLN A 138 -21.21 7.49 3.23
N LEU A 139 -21.92 8.59 3.55
CA LEU A 139 -21.41 9.95 3.35
C LEU A 139 -20.18 10.21 4.23
N ALA A 140 -20.21 9.78 5.50
CA ALA A 140 -19.07 9.90 6.41
C ALA A 140 -17.85 9.12 5.91
N GLN A 141 -18.05 7.93 5.33
CA GLN A 141 -16.99 7.14 4.69
C GLN A 141 -16.39 7.86 3.47
N LEU A 142 -17.20 8.53 2.65
CA LEU A 142 -16.68 9.30 1.51
C LEU A 142 -15.91 10.54 1.97
N GLN A 143 -16.28 11.13 3.11
CA GLN A 143 -15.60 12.29 3.67
C GLN A 143 -14.16 12.01 4.07
N THR A 144 -13.80 10.77 4.40
CA THR A 144 -12.40 10.40 4.67
C THR A 144 -11.53 10.41 3.40
N LEU A 145 -12.14 10.43 2.21
CA LEU A 145 -11.46 10.51 0.91
C LEU A 145 -11.55 11.92 0.30
N GLN A 146 -12.06 12.90 1.05
CA GLN A 146 -12.17 14.28 0.59
C GLN A 146 -10.82 14.82 0.16
N ASP A 147 -10.80 15.47 -1.00
CA ASP A 147 -9.66 16.11 -1.65
C ASP A 147 -8.51 15.16 -2.04
N ALA A 148 -8.64 13.85 -1.77
CA ALA A 148 -7.73 12.83 -2.29
C ALA A 148 -7.87 12.70 -3.81
N VAL A 149 -6.73 12.59 -4.48
CA VAL A 149 -6.65 12.53 -5.93
C VAL A 149 -6.27 11.12 -6.35
N PHE A 150 -7.06 10.51 -7.23
CA PHE A 150 -6.84 9.17 -7.79
C PHE A 150 -6.68 9.26 -9.30
N ARG A 151 -5.55 8.77 -9.84
CA ARG A 151 -5.30 8.79 -11.29
C ARG A 151 -6.12 7.76 -12.06
N ARG A 152 -6.53 6.68 -11.39
CA ARG A 152 -7.21 5.52 -11.96
C ARG A 152 -8.42 5.17 -11.12
N GLN A 153 -9.48 4.69 -11.77
CA GLN A 153 -10.69 4.24 -11.09
C GLN A 153 -10.39 3.12 -10.10
N ALA A 154 -9.56 2.14 -10.46
CA ALA A 154 -9.26 1.01 -9.57
C ALA A 154 -8.53 1.40 -8.27
N ILE A 155 -7.76 2.50 -8.27
CA ILE A 155 -7.16 3.03 -7.04
C ILE A 155 -8.25 3.67 -6.17
N LEU A 156 -9.18 4.41 -6.77
CA LEU A 156 -10.38 4.90 -6.06
C LEU A 156 -11.20 3.72 -5.52
N ASP A 157 -11.35 2.64 -6.26
CA ASP A 157 -12.07 1.43 -5.82
C ASP A 157 -11.44 0.82 -4.58
N THR A 158 -10.12 0.72 -4.57
CA THR A 158 -9.36 0.25 -3.41
C THR A 158 -9.52 1.20 -2.23
N ALA A 159 -9.58 2.51 -2.47
CA ALA A 159 -9.83 3.51 -1.44
C ALA A 159 -11.24 3.39 -0.85
N LEU A 160 -12.26 3.17 -1.69
CA LEU A 160 -13.64 2.92 -1.26
C LEU A 160 -13.77 1.61 -0.49
N ASP A 161 -13.07 0.55 -0.91
CA ASP A 161 -13.05 -0.72 -0.17
C ASP A 161 -12.45 -0.52 1.24
N LEU A 162 -11.40 0.29 1.35
CA LEU A 162 -10.74 0.58 2.62
C LEU A 162 -11.61 1.34 3.61
N THR A 163 -12.51 2.20 3.13
CA THR A 163 -13.45 2.92 4.00
C THR A 163 -14.67 2.07 4.38
N GLY A 164 -14.80 0.86 3.81
CA GLY A 164 -15.99 0.03 3.95
C GLY A 164 -17.17 0.54 3.12
N PHE A 165 -16.93 1.38 2.11
CA PHE A 165 -17.97 1.92 1.26
C PHE A 165 -18.53 0.85 0.31
N ASN A 166 -19.75 0.40 0.62
CA ASN A 166 -20.54 -0.52 -0.20
C ASN A 166 -19.71 -1.74 -0.67
N THR A 167 -19.13 -2.45 0.29
CA THR A 167 -18.27 -3.61 0.09
C THR A 167 -19.04 -4.91 -0.17
N GLU A 168 -20.37 -4.90 0.02
CA GLU A 168 -21.24 -6.07 -0.15
C GLU A 168 -21.77 -6.26 -1.58
N ALA A 169 -21.51 -5.31 -2.48
CA ALA A 169 -21.99 -5.38 -3.86
C ALA A 169 -21.26 -6.46 -4.68
N PRO A 170 -21.98 -7.23 -5.52
CA PRO A 170 -21.39 -8.31 -6.32
C PRO A 170 -20.34 -7.79 -7.32
N ALA A 171 -19.27 -8.57 -7.51
CA ALA A 171 -18.03 -8.17 -8.17
C ALA A 171 -18.13 -7.81 -9.68
N GLN A 172 -19.27 -8.04 -10.32
CA GLN A 172 -19.39 -8.01 -11.79
C GLN A 172 -19.84 -6.66 -12.34
N LEU A 173 -20.55 -5.84 -11.54
CA LEU A 173 -21.00 -4.51 -11.93
C LEU A 173 -20.83 -3.57 -10.74
N PRO A 174 -20.26 -2.37 -10.95
CA PRO A 174 -20.20 -1.38 -9.88
C PRO A 174 -21.63 -1.07 -9.43
N SER A 175 -21.84 -1.10 -8.12
CA SER A 175 -23.14 -0.75 -7.56
C SER A 175 -23.56 0.66 -7.98
N PRO A 176 -24.87 0.94 -8.05
CA PRO A 176 -25.37 2.27 -8.41
C PRO A 176 -24.73 3.39 -7.57
N GLU A 177 -24.45 3.13 -6.29
CA GLU A 177 -23.74 4.04 -5.37
C GLU A 177 -22.31 4.32 -5.84
N ARG A 178 -21.55 3.28 -6.25
CA ARG A 178 -20.18 3.45 -6.76
C ARG A 178 -20.16 4.20 -8.08
N LEU A 179 -21.10 3.88 -8.98
CA LEU A 179 -21.25 4.60 -10.25
C LEU A 179 -21.50 6.09 -10.02
N LEU A 180 -22.36 6.45 -9.06
CA LEU A 180 -22.58 7.83 -8.65
C LEU A 180 -21.27 8.50 -8.19
N VAL A 181 -20.50 7.82 -7.32
CA VAL A 181 -19.21 8.33 -6.84
C VAL A 181 -18.22 8.54 -7.98
N TYR A 182 -18.12 7.61 -8.94
CA TYR A 182 -17.23 7.76 -10.10
C TYR A 182 -17.61 8.95 -10.97
N GLN A 183 -18.90 9.12 -11.27
CA GLN A 183 -19.39 10.21 -12.11
C GLN A 183 -19.11 11.58 -11.46
N LEU A 184 -19.33 11.71 -10.16
CA LEU A 184 -19.11 12.97 -9.44
C LEU A 184 -17.62 13.27 -9.23
N SER A 185 -16.82 12.24 -8.94
CA SER A 185 -15.40 12.41 -8.67
C SER A 185 -14.56 12.62 -9.94
N PHE A 186 -15.00 12.14 -11.10
CA PHE A 186 -14.23 12.29 -12.34
C PHE A 186 -14.10 13.77 -12.76
N LYS A 187 -12.87 14.24 -12.89
CA LYS A 187 -12.50 15.57 -13.38
C LYS A 187 -11.61 15.43 -14.61
N GLN A 188 -11.83 16.28 -15.62
CA GLN A 188 -10.99 16.31 -16.82
C GLN A 188 -9.69 17.09 -16.57
N GLY A 189 -8.62 16.71 -17.25
CA GLY A 189 -7.34 17.41 -17.24
C GLY A 189 -6.33 16.84 -16.24
N ARG A 190 -5.38 17.70 -15.84
CA ARG A 190 -4.27 17.31 -14.96
C ARG A 190 -4.63 17.57 -13.50
N ALA A 191 -4.51 16.53 -12.68
CA ALA A 191 -4.75 16.66 -11.26
C ALA A 191 -3.76 17.60 -10.56
N ALA A 192 -4.23 18.29 -9.53
CA ALA A 192 -3.40 19.08 -8.65
C ALA A 192 -2.43 18.19 -7.86
N THR A 193 -1.28 18.75 -7.50
CA THR A 193 -0.32 18.11 -6.59
C THR A 193 -0.95 18.00 -5.20
N MET A 194 -0.87 16.81 -4.59
CA MET A 194 -1.34 16.59 -3.22
C MET A 194 -0.29 17.06 -2.20
N GLN A 195 -0.74 17.30 -0.97
CA GLN A 195 0.18 17.56 0.13
C GLN A 195 1.12 16.37 0.37
N PRO A 196 2.36 16.63 0.81
CA PRO A 196 3.32 15.59 1.22
C PRO A 196 2.72 14.61 2.24
N LEU A 197 3.16 13.35 2.19
CA LEU A 197 2.86 12.40 3.26
C LEU A 197 3.54 12.85 4.56
N SER A 198 2.76 12.90 5.64
CA SER A 198 3.25 13.28 6.97
C SER A 198 3.28 12.06 7.88
N TRP A 199 4.45 11.41 7.97
CA TRP A 199 4.68 10.33 8.91
C TRP A 199 5.45 10.84 10.13
N GLN A 200 5.14 10.27 11.29
CA GLN A 200 5.80 10.52 12.55
C GLN A 200 6.13 9.18 13.20
N ALA A 201 7.31 9.05 13.79
CA ALA A 201 7.64 7.86 14.56
C ALA A 201 6.86 7.87 15.89
N ALA A 202 6.28 6.72 16.25
CA ALA A 202 5.71 6.53 17.57
C ALA A 202 6.78 6.68 18.68
N ALA A 203 6.37 6.97 19.91
CA ALA A 203 7.31 7.01 21.03
C ALA A 203 7.93 5.62 21.26
N GLY A 204 9.26 5.54 21.42
CA GLY A 204 9.96 4.26 21.59
C GLY A 204 9.94 3.34 20.36
N CYS A 205 9.82 3.92 19.17
CA CYS A 205 9.70 3.18 17.91
C CYS A 205 10.90 2.28 17.58
N GLY A 206 12.10 2.59 18.07
CA GLY A 206 13.28 1.76 17.85
C GLY A 206 13.65 1.55 16.39
N CYS A 207 14.46 0.52 16.14
CA CYS A 207 14.79 0.04 14.80
C CYS A 207 13.94 -1.17 14.44
N ALA A 208 13.63 -1.32 13.16
CA ALA A 208 13.12 -2.57 12.61
C ALA A 208 14.09 -3.72 12.95
N PRO A 209 13.60 -4.93 13.19
CA PRO A 209 14.46 -6.07 13.47
C PRO A 209 15.30 -6.42 12.23
N THR A 210 16.50 -6.93 12.46
CA THR A 210 17.38 -7.35 11.37
C THR A 210 16.81 -8.57 10.66
N ILE A 211 16.86 -8.56 9.33
CA ILE A 211 16.55 -9.74 8.52
C ILE A 211 17.77 -10.66 8.59
N PRO A 212 17.71 -11.81 9.29
CA PRO A 212 18.89 -12.64 9.56
C PRO A 212 19.44 -13.31 8.30
N SER A 213 18.59 -13.59 7.32
CA SER A 213 18.96 -14.13 6.01
C SER A 213 17.88 -13.81 4.99
N GLN A 214 18.27 -13.49 3.75
CA GLN A 214 17.33 -13.34 2.64
C GLN A 214 16.95 -14.68 1.99
N ALA A 215 17.61 -15.78 2.39
CA ALA A 215 17.28 -17.12 1.91
C ALA A 215 16.01 -17.68 2.57
N SER A 216 15.75 -17.32 3.84
CA SER A 216 14.53 -17.66 4.56
C SER A 216 14.02 -16.46 5.35
N PHE A 217 12.86 -15.96 4.94
CA PHE A 217 12.18 -14.89 5.68
C PHE A 217 11.36 -15.56 6.78
N VAL A 218 11.88 -15.61 8.00
CA VAL A 218 11.13 -16.09 9.17
C VAL A 218 10.79 -14.87 10.03
N ASN A 219 9.58 -14.84 10.59
CA ASN A 219 9.05 -13.73 11.36
C ASN A 219 8.98 -12.39 10.60
N PHE A 220 8.74 -12.43 9.29
CA PHE A 220 8.76 -11.22 8.47
C PHE A 220 7.46 -10.43 8.59
N SER A 221 7.57 -9.12 8.76
CA SER A 221 6.42 -8.21 8.79
C SER A 221 6.50 -7.19 7.65
N TYR A 222 5.50 -7.22 6.78
CA TYR A 222 5.32 -6.28 5.69
C TYR A 222 4.08 -5.43 5.98
N ALA A 223 4.09 -4.16 5.59
CA ALA A 223 2.90 -3.34 5.74
C ALA A 223 2.67 -2.51 4.49
N LEU A 224 1.41 -2.31 4.13
CA LEU A 224 1.03 -1.52 2.97
C LEU A 224 0.41 -0.21 3.46
N GLN A 225 0.85 0.88 2.86
CA GLN A 225 0.45 2.23 3.22
C GLN A 225 -0.08 2.94 1.97
N PRO A 226 -1.38 3.23 1.86
CA PRO A 226 -1.92 3.97 0.75
C PRO A 226 -1.49 5.45 0.77
N TYR A 227 -1.19 6.02 -0.39
CA TYR A 227 -0.69 7.40 -0.51
C TYR A 227 -1.76 8.45 -0.20
N TRP A 228 -3.04 8.11 -0.29
CA TRP A 228 -4.13 9.07 -0.06
C TRP A 228 -4.39 9.32 1.42
N LEU A 229 -3.85 8.51 2.33
CA LEU A 229 -3.85 8.79 3.76
C LEU A 229 -2.77 9.82 4.08
N ASN A 230 -3.09 11.09 3.81
CA ASN A 230 -2.18 12.22 3.90
C ASN A 230 -2.25 12.98 5.24
N THR A 231 -3.09 12.52 6.17
CA THR A 231 -3.13 13.06 7.54
C THR A 231 -1.84 12.68 8.28
N PRO A 232 -1.42 13.45 9.30
CA PRO A 232 -0.29 13.06 10.14
C PRO A 232 -0.53 11.69 10.78
N GLN A 233 0.33 10.72 10.50
CA GLN A 233 0.22 9.35 11.00
C GLN A 233 1.39 8.97 11.89
N GLN A 234 1.09 8.39 13.05
CA GLN A 234 2.08 7.79 13.92
C GLN A 234 2.32 6.34 13.51
N LEU A 235 3.55 6.03 13.13
CA LEU A 235 3.98 4.71 12.70
C LEU A 235 5.01 4.15 13.67
N ASN A 236 4.84 2.89 14.07
CA ASN A 236 5.85 2.15 14.79
C ASN A 236 6.69 1.33 13.79
N PHE A 237 7.64 2.02 13.15
CA PHE A 237 8.64 1.46 12.24
C PHE A 237 9.39 0.26 12.83
N GLY A 238 9.63 0.25 14.15
CA GLY A 238 10.20 -0.91 14.81
C GLY A 238 9.42 -2.19 14.57
N SER A 239 8.10 -2.13 14.40
CA SER A 239 7.27 -3.34 14.26
C SER A 239 7.23 -3.91 12.83
N VAL A 240 7.73 -3.16 11.83
CA VAL A 240 7.59 -3.48 10.41
C VAL A 240 8.94 -3.47 9.68
N HIS A 241 9.24 -4.52 8.93
CA HIS A 241 10.49 -4.61 8.18
C HIS A 241 10.44 -3.77 6.91
N ARG A 242 9.31 -3.80 6.20
CA ARG A 242 9.12 -3.05 4.96
C ARG A 242 7.73 -2.41 4.91
N ILE A 243 7.67 -1.22 4.31
CA ILE A 243 6.41 -0.52 4.01
C ILE A 243 6.29 -0.39 2.49
N GLY A 244 5.24 -0.94 1.90
CA GLY A 244 4.87 -0.72 0.51
C GLY A 244 3.97 0.50 0.35
N LEU A 245 4.47 1.54 -0.31
CA LEU A 245 3.68 2.72 -0.66
C LEU A 245 2.75 2.40 -1.84
N TYR A 246 1.44 2.38 -1.56
CA TYR A 246 0.41 2.02 -2.53
C TYR A 246 -0.31 3.26 -3.08
N ALA A 247 -0.47 3.47 -4.39
CA ALA A 247 0.09 2.75 -5.52
C ALA A 247 0.55 3.70 -6.63
N PHE A 248 1.65 3.34 -7.27
CA PHE A 248 2.00 3.78 -8.60
C PHE A 248 1.12 3.05 -9.61
N SER A 249 0.74 3.70 -10.70
CA SER A 249 -0.08 3.07 -11.75
C SER A 249 0.69 2.99 -13.06
N ILE A 250 0.37 2.00 -13.87
CA ILE A 250 0.84 1.91 -15.25
C ILE A 250 -0.28 2.39 -16.17
N ASP A 251 0.05 3.25 -17.13
CA ASP A 251 -0.92 3.66 -18.14
C ASP A 251 -0.92 2.79 -19.39
N GLY A 252 -1.89 3.02 -20.29
CA GLY A 252 -2.02 2.25 -21.53
C GLY A 252 -0.82 2.39 -22.48
N ALA A 253 0.06 3.37 -22.24
CA ALA A 253 1.31 3.57 -22.97
C ALA A 253 2.54 3.00 -22.23
N PHE A 254 2.33 2.13 -21.23
CA PHE A 254 3.39 1.50 -20.42
C PHE A 254 4.26 2.52 -19.66
N LYS A 255 3.70 3.68 -19.34
CA LYS A 255 4.38 4.69 -18.55
C LYS A 255 4.04 4.52 -17.08
N LEU A 256 5.07 4.54 -16.24
CA LEU A 256 4.91 4.53 -14.80
C LEU A 256 4.45 5.92 -14.32
N GLN A 257 3.29 5.96 -13.68
CA GLN A 257 2.70 7.18 -13.15
C GLN A 257 2.80 7.21 -11.62
N PRO A 258 3.60 8.13 -11.05
CA PRO A 258 3.72 8.27 -9.60
C PRO A 258 2.46 8.90 -8.98
N PRO A 259 2.19 8.62 -7.70
CA PRO A 259 1.07 9.25 -7.00
C PRO A 259 1.29 10.77 -6.89
N PRO A 260 0.22 11.57 -6.73
CA PRO A 260 0.30 13.04 -6.78
C PRO A 260 1.16 13.70 -5.69
N ASN A 261 1.44 12.98 -4.60
CA ASN A 261 2.29 13.41 -3.48
C ASN A 261 3.70 12.80 -3.52
N TRP A 262 4.14 12.21 -4.63
CA TRP A 262 5.49 11.69 -4.78
C TRP A 262 6.41 12.66 -5.53
N GLN A 263 7.44 13.16 -4.86
CA GLN A 263 8.51 13.97 -5.46
C GLN A 263 9.83 13.72 -4.74
N ASN A 264 10.93 13.55 -5.48
CA ASN A 264 12.26 13.43 -4.87
C ASN A 264 12.83 14.80 -4.46
N ARG A 265 12.15 15.47 -3.54
CA ARG A 265 12.59 16.70 -2.88
C ARG A 265 11.85 16.88 -1.57
N ARG A 266 12.47 17.59 -0.63
CA ARG A 266 11.79 17.97 0.61
C ARG A 266 10.63 18.92 0.33
N PRO A 267 9.52 18.84 1.09
CA PRO A 267 9.23 17.85 2.16
C PRO A 267 8.64 16.51 1.67
N TYR A 268 8.47 16.30 0.35
CA TYR A 268 7.76 15.14 -0.20
C TYR A 268 8.45 13.79 0.02
N ASN A 269 9.75 13.77 0.27
CA ASN A 269 10.51 12.54 0.54
C ASN A 269 10.97 12.43 2.01
N ASP A 270 10.46 13.29 2.91
CA ASP A 270 10.80 13.26 4.34
C ASP A 270 10.33 11.94 5.00
N PHE A 271 9.19 11.40 4.57
CA PHE A 271 8.67 10.12 5.04
C PHE A 271 9.59 8.93 4.70
N VAL A 272 10.24 8.97 3.52
CA VAL A 272 11.22 7.96 3.08
C VAL A 272 12.44 7.99 4.00
N ASN A 273 12.98 9.19 4.25
CA ASN A 273 14.12 9.35 5.15
C ASN A 273 13.79 8.89 6.57
N LEU A 274 12.57 9.17 7.05
CA LEU A 274 12.11 8.75 8.36
C LEU A 274 12.06 7.21 8.47
N ALA A 275 11.40 6.53 7.53
CA ALA A 275 11.34 5.06 7.53
C ALA A 275 12.75 4.43 7.51
N GLN A 276 13.60 4.88 6.58
CA GLN A 276 14.97 4.36 6.46
C GLN A 276 15.87 4.72 7.66
N ALA A 277 15.60 5.82 8.38
CA ALA A 277 16.28 6.13 9.63
C ALA A 277 15.98 5.11 10.73
N HIS A 278 14.77 4.52 10.71
CA HIS A 278 14.35 3.44 11.59
C HIS A 278 14.64 2.03 11.05
N ASP A 279 15.41 1.91 9.98
CA ASP A 279 15.71 0.63 9.31
C ASP A 279 14.51 -0.10 8.71
N THR A 280 13.39 0.59 8.54
CA THR A 280 12.26 0.10 7.75
C THR A 280 12.49 0.46 6.29
N TYR A 281 12.52 -0.55 5.42
CA TYR A 281 12.71 -0.37 3.98
C TYR A 281 11.40 0.07 3.31
N LEU A 282 11.49 0.90 2.29
CA LEU A 282 10.33 1.39 1.56
C LEU A 282 10.24 0.74 0.19
N ASP A 283 9.13 0.09 -0.13
CA ASP A 283 8.86 -0.44 -1.46
C ASP A 283 7.84 0.45 -2.18
N ILE A 284 7.97 0.57 -3.51
CA ILE A 284 6.90 1.14 -4.33
C ILE A 284 5.97 0.02 -4.79
N VAL A 285 4.66 0.19 -4.58
CA VAL A 285 3.69 -0.77 -5.11
C VAL A 285 3.24 -0.28 -6.48
N VAL A 286 3.54 -1.06 -7.52
CA VAL A 286 3.15 -0.76 -8.90
C VAL A 286 1.95 -1.60 -9.27
N ARG A 287 0.84 -0.92 -9.57
CA ARG A 287 -0.42 -1.54 -9.91
C ARG A 287 -0.70 -1.48 -11.41
N SER A 288 -1.17 -2.61 -11.94
CA SER A 288 -1.78 -2.70 -13.26
C SER A 288 -3.18 -3.28 -13.15
N ASP A 289 -4.14 -2.58 -13.75
CA ASP A 289 -5.54 -3.00 -13.81
C ASP A 289 -5.92 -3.65 -15.15
N SER A 290 -4.97 -3.75 -16.10
CA SER A 290 -5.26 -4.25 -17.44
C SER A 290 -4.35 -5.40 -17.86
N ASN A 291 -4.98 -6.50 -18.26
CA ASN A 291 -4.30 -7.64 -18.88
C ASN A 291 -3.72 -7.29 -20.25
N ALA A 292 -4.25 -6.24 -20.90
CA ALA A 292 -3.79 -5.81 -22.23
C ALA A 292 -2.32 -5.38 -22.23
N LEU A 293 -1.78 -4.99 -21.07
CA LEU A 293 -0.36 -4.67 -20.94
C LEU A 293 0.53 -5.89 -21.26
N TRP A 294 0.10 -7.11 -20.91
CA TRP A 294 0.97 -8.28 -20.99
C TRP A 294 0.99 -8.93 -22.38
N GLN A 295 0.23 -8.39 -23.33
CA GLN A 295 0.24 -8.84 -24.73
C GLN A 295 1.45 -8.31 -25.52
N ASN A 296 2.10 -7.22 -25.06
CA ASN A 296 3.19 -6.54 -25.77
C ASN A 296 4.53 -6.61 -25.01
N VAL A 297 5.35 -7.63 -25.32
CA VAL A 297 6.64 -7.87 -24.65
C VAL A 297 7.65 -6.73 -24.82
N VAL A 298 7.70 -6.06 -25.98
CA VAL A 298 8.66 -4.96 -26.25
C VAL A 298 8.40 -3.73 -25.36
N ALA A 299 7.14 -3.46 -25.03
CA ALA A 299 6.79 -2.35 -24.15
C ALA A 299 7.18 -2.60 -22.67
N SER A 300 7.53 -3.85 -22.35
CA SER A 300 7.93 -4.24 -21.00
C SER A 300 9.36 -3.79 -20.65
N GLU A 301 10.27 -3.66 -21.62
CA GLU A 301 11.65 -3.19 -21.35
C GLU A 301 11.71 -1.73 -20.90
N ALA A 302 11.00 -0.84 -21.61
CA ALA A 302 10.92 0.57 -21.24
C ALA A 302 10.27 0.79 -19.86
N LEU A 303 9.36 -0.11 -19.46
CA LEU A 303 8.76 -0.09 -18.12
C LEU A 303 9.79 -0.54 -17.06
N ILE A 304 10.57 -1.59 -17.33
CA ILE A 304 11.65 -2.04 -16.43
C ILE A 304 12.67 -0.91 -16.23
N GLU A 305 13.08 -0.23 -17.30
CA GLU A 305 14.02 0.90 -17.20
C GLU A 305 13.46 2.05 -16.35
N GLN A 306 12.17 2.40 -16.53
CA GLN A 306 11.51 3.42 -15.69
C GLN A 306 11.46 3.00 -14.22
N MET A 307 11.14 1.73 -13.94
CA MET A 307 11.11 1.16 -12.59
C MET A 307 12.49 1.18 -11.94
N GLN A 308 13.52 0.74 -12.67
CA GLN A 308 14.91 0.76 -12.21
C GLN A 308 15.39 2.19 -11.93
N ALA A 309 15.18 3.11 -12.88
CA ALA A 309 15.58 4.51 -12.74
C ALA A 309 14.92 5.16 -11.52
N LEU A 310 13.65 4.84 -11.26
CA LEU A 310 12.93 5.34 -10.09
C LEU A 310 13.51 4.81 -8.78
N ILE A 311 13.70 3.50 -8.61
CA ILE A 311 14.15 2.96 -7.31
C ILE A 311 15.64 3.15 -7.05
N THR A 312 16.45 3.32 -8.09
CA THR A 312 17.88 3.63 -7.95
C THR A 312 18.15 5.13 -7.79
N GLU A 313 17.12 5.98 -7.85
CA GLU A 313 17.27 7.42 -7.70
C GLU A 313 17.75 7.76 -6.27
N PRO A 314 18.90 8.44 -6.10
CA PRO A 314 19.37 8.83 -4.77
C PRO A 314 18.39 9.78 -4.08
N LEU A 315 18.21 9.60 -2.77
CA LEU A 315 17.35 10.44 -1.96
C LEU A 315 17.93 11.86 -1.86
N ARG A 316 17.21 12.85 -2.41
CA ARG A 316 17.66 14.26 -2.50
C ARG A 316 17.23 15.09 -1.30
N GLY A 317 18.01 16.14 -1.00
CA GLY A 317 17.71 17.09 0.08
C GLY A 317 18.27 16.69 1.45
N PHE A 318 19.02 15.59 1.53
CA PHE A 318 19.68 15.12 2.76
C PHE A 318 21.19 15.08 2.56
N TRP A 319 21.91 16.09 3.06
CA TRP A 319 23.38 16.19 2.89
C TRP A 319 24.12 14.96 3.45
N LEU A 320 23.61 14.39 4.54
CA LEU A 320 24.20 13.23 5.20
C LEU A 320 24.22 12.00 4.29
N ASN A 321 23.25 11.88 3.36
CA ASN A 321 23.19 10.80 2.37
C ASN A 321 24.44 10.77 1.47
N ASN A 322 24.94 11.95 1.08
CA ASN A 322 26.14 12.05 0.24
C ASN A 322 27.42 11.63 0.97
N LEU A 323 27.45 11.72 2.30
CA LEU A 323 28.60 11.35 3.13
C LEU A 323 28.60 9.88 3.55
N GLN A 324 27.48 9.15 3.39
CA GLN A 324 27.38 7.74 3.82
C GLN A 324 28.49 6.86 3.25
N PRO A 325 28.81 6.92 1.94
CA PRO A 325 29.90 6.12 1.38
C PRO A 325 31.26 6.54 1.92
N LEU A 326 31.48 7.82 2.25
CA LEU A 326 32.75 8.28 2.81
C LEU A 326 32.96 7.77 4.24
N VAL A 327 31.93 7.92 5.09
CA VAL A 327 31.96 7.53 6.51
C VAL A 327 32.11 6.01 6.69
N THR A 328 31.63 5.23 5.72
CA THR A 328 31.70 3.76 5.74
C THR A 328 32.80 3.19 4.85
N PHE A 329 33.70 4.03 4.31
CA PHE A 329 34.75 3.60 3.39
C PHE A 329 34.24 2.81 2.18
N GLY A 330 33.07 3.18 1.66
CA GLY A 330 32.41 2.58 0.51
C GLY A 330 31.59 1.33 0.83
N LEU A 331 31.53 0.90 2.09
CA LEU A 331 30.78 -0.30 2.48
C LEU A 331 29.26 -0.08 2.52
N SER A 332 28.82 1.17 2.71
CA SER A 332 27.40 1.54 2.67
C SER A 332 27.14 2.50 1.52
N GLU A 333 26.07 2.21 0.80
CA GLU A 333 25.66 2.98 -0.35
C GLU A 333 24.84 4.20 0.06
N ARG A 334 24.61 5.07 -0.93
CA ARG A 334 23.67 6.17 -0.77
C ARG A 334 22.25 5.59 -0.71
N ARG A 335 21.47 6.08 0.24
CA ARG A 335 20.02 5.85 0.29
C ARG A 335 19.36 6.32 -0.99
N THR A 336 18.44 5.50 -1.48
CA THR A 336 17.58 5.78 -2.61
C THR A 336 16.16 6.13 -2.15
N VAL A 337 15.33 6.60 -3.07
CA VAL A 337 13.93 6.95 -2.80
C VAL A 337 13.05 5.74 -2.49
N ALA A 338 13.50 4.54 -2.83
CA ALA A 338 12.87 3.26 -2.52
C ALA A 338 13.92 2.14 -2.48
N ASP A 339 13.60 1.07 -1.77
CA ASP A 339 14.43 -0.10 -1.49
C ASP A 339 13.92 -1.37 -2.20
N GLY A 340 12.79 -1.27 -2.90
CA GLY A 340 12.18 -2.39 -3.63
C GLY A 340 10.92 -2.02 -4.39
N ILE A 341 10.40 -3.00 -5.13
CA ILE A 341 9.19 -2.90 -5.94
C ILE A 341 8.27 -4.06 -5.57
N THR A 342 6.99 -3.75 -5.35
CA THR A 342 5.93 -4.75 -5.22
C THR A 342 5.02 -4.64 -6.43
N LEU A 343 4.85 -5.74 -7.16
CA LEU A 343 4.02 -5.81 -8.35
C LEU A 343 2.60 -6.25 -7.96
N ASP A 344 1.61 -5.38 -8.11
CA ASP A 344 0.17 -5.67 -7.93
C ASP A 344 -0.49 -5.74 -9.32
N LEU A 345 -0.32 -6.88 -9.98
CA LEU A 345 -0.72 -7.08 -11.37
C LEU A 345 -2.01 -7.90 -11.41
N ASP A 346 -3.04 -7.48 -12.12
CA ASP A 346 -4.16 -8.40 -12.39
C ASP A 346 -3.75 -9.39 -13.51
N LEU A 347 -3.52 -10.65 -13.13
CA LEU A 347 -3.14 -11.73 -14.06
C LEU A 347 -4.14 -12.89 -14.07
N ARG A 348 -5.33 -12.68 -13.49
CA ARG A 348 -6.34 -13.75 -13.26
C ARG A 348 -6.90 -14.34 -14.55
N ASN A 349 -6.94 -13.55 -15.62
CA ASN A 349 -7.45 -13.95 -16.93
C ASN A 349 -6.35 -13.86 -18.01
N LEU A 350 -5.08 -14.05 -17.62
CA LEU A 350 -3.96 -14.06 -18.56
C LEU A 350 -3.89 -15.41 -19.29
N PRO A 351 -3.90 -15.44 -20.64
CA PRO A 351 -3.89 -16.69 -21.38
C PRO A 351 -2.53 -17.40 -21.27
N PRO A 352 -2.50 -18.75 -21.36
CA PRO A 352 -1.28 -19.56 -21.16
C PRO A 352 -0.10 -19.15 -22.05
N GLU A 353 -0.35 -18.75 -23.31
CA GLU A 353 0.71 -18.32 -24.21
C GLU A 353 1.52 -17.10 -23.71
N GLN A 354 0.95 -16.31 -22.80
CA GLN A 354 1.58 -15.09 -22.25
C GLN A 354 2.26 -15.32 -20.89
N HIS A 355 2.13 -16.50 -20.29
CA HIS A 355 2.72 -16.78 -18.97
C HIS A 355 4.26 -16.64 -19.01
N GLY A 356 4.89 -17.12 -20.08
CA GLY A 356 6.34 -16.99 -20.29
C GLY A 356 6.82 -15.54 -20.36
N SER A 357 6.02 -14.64 -20.92
CA SER A 357 6.33 -13.20 -21.02
C SER A 357 6.37 -12.54 -19.65
N VAL A 358 5.43 -12.87 -18.76
CA VAL A 358 5.41 -12.36 -17.38
C VAL A 358 6.59 -12.89 -16.57
N ILE A 359 6.89 -14.18 -16.69
CA ILE A 359 8.05 -14.80 -16.03
C ILE A 359 9.34 -14.11 -16.50
N SER A 360 9.49 -13.90 -17.81
CA SER A 360 10.64 -13.19 -18.38
C SER A 360 10.72 -11.75 -17.90
N PHE A 361 9.60 -11.02 -17.82
CA PHE A 361 9.55 -9.67 -17.30
C PHE A 361 10.09 -9.58 -15.86
N ILE A 362 9.57 -10.43 -14.95
CA ILE A 362 9.99 -10.44 -13.54
C ILE A 362 11.47 -10.82 -13.43
N LYS A 363 11.92 -11.81 -14.21
CA LYS A 363 13.32 -12.22 -14.27
C LYS A 363 14.23 -11.08 -14.72
N THR A 364 13.90 -10.41 -15.84
CA THR A 364 14.70 -9.31 -16.37
C THR A 364 14.72 -8.14 -15.41
N LEU A 365 13.58 -7.79 -14.79
CA LEU A 365 13.52 -6.77 -13.74
C LEU A 365 14.46 -7.12 -12.59
N LYS A 366 14.37 -8.33 -12.04
CA LYS A 366 15.23 -8.77 -10.94
C LYS A 366 16.71 -8.71 -11.30
N GLN A 367 17.06 -9.16 -12.50
CA GLN A 367 18.42 -9.12 -13.00
C GLN A 367 18.90 -7.67 -13.13
N GLN A 368 18.16 -6.78 -13.81
CA GLN A 368 18.58 -5.38 -13.98
C GLN A 368 18.75 -4.63 -12.66
N LEU A 369 17.88 -4.87 -11.67
CA LEU A 369 18.00 -4.26 -10.35
C LEU A 369 19.26 -4.73 -9.59
N ASN A 370 19.74 -5.95 -9.85
CA ASN A 370 20.89 -6.55 -9.16
C ASN A 370 22.17 -6.64 -10.01
N ASN A 371 22.12 -6.32 -11.31
CA ASN A 371 23.20 -6.53 -12.29
C ASN A 371 24.48 -5.70 -12.04
N GLY A 372 24.52 -4.88 -10.99
CA GLY A 372 25.73 -4.15 -10.56
C GLY A 372 26.52 -4.78 -9.40
N ARG A 373 26.04 -5.86 -8.76
CA ARG A 373 26.59 -6.35 -7.47
C ARG A 373 26.57 -7.87 -7.28
N ALA A 374 27.15 -8.59 -8.23
CA ALA A 374 27.26 -10.06 -8.21
C ALA A 374 28.07 -10.65 -7.01
N THR A 375 28.54 -9.85 -6.06
CA THR A 375 29.46 -10.28 -4.98
C THR A 375 28.87 -10.28 -3.58
N SER A 376 27.66 -9.76 -3.34
CA SER A 376 26.98 -9.90 -2.04
C SER A 376 25.87 -10.94 -2.14
N ASN A 377 25.84 -11.92 -1.23
CA ASN A 377 24.75 -12.90 -1.08
C ASN A 377 23.39 -12.27 -0.67
N THR A 378 23.23 -10.97 -0.85
CA THR A 378 22.08 -10.16 -0.47
C THR A 378 21.66 -9.29 -1.64
N ASP A 379 20.40 -9.41 -2.04
CA ASP A 379 19.73 -8.53 -2.98
C ASP A 379 19.75 -7.08 -2.48
N SER A 380 20.15 -6.16 -3.36
CA SER A 380 20.12 -4.72 -3.08
C SER A 380 18.70 -4.16 -3.12
N TYR A 381 17.87 -4.67 -4.03
CA TYR A 381 16.48 -4.27 -4.21
C TYR A 381 15.54 -5.46 -4.19
N PHE A 382 14.44 -5.33 -3.44
CA PHE A 382 13.43 -6.37 -3.38
C PHE A 382 12.50 -6.31 -4.60
N VAL A 383 12.12 -7.47 -5.10
CA VAL A 383 11.03 -7.62 -6.07
C VAL A 383 9.99 -8.51 -5.43
N ASN A 384 8.82 -7.97 -5.13
CA ASN A 384 7.71 -8.69 -4.52
C ASN A 384 6.55 -8.81 -5.51
N LEU A 385 5.69 -9.81 -5.32
CA LEU A 385 4.49 -10.01 -6.13
C LEU A 385 3.26 -10.13 -5.23
N THR A 386 2.18 -9.45 -5.59
CA THR A 386 0.88 -9.65 -4.98
C THR A 386 0.12 -10.76 -5.69
N VAL A 387 -0.47 -11.67 -4.93
CA VAL A 387 -1.17 -12.86 -5.42
C VAL A 387 -2.56 -12.94 -4.79
N PRO A 388 -3.66 -12.90 -5.58
CA PRO A 388 -5.00 -13.14 -5.07
C PRO A 388 -5.19 -14.63 -4.77
N VAL A 389 -5.51 -14.97 -3.52
CA VAL A 389 -5.66 -16.36 -3.05
C VAL A 389 -6.77 -17.09 -3.80
N THR A 390 -7.81 -16.36 -4.19
CA THR A 390 -8.97 -16.89 -4.92
C THR A 390 -8.61 -17.43 -6.30
N ALA A 391 -7.60 -16.83 -6.94
CA ALA A 391 -7.07 -17.34 -8.21
C ALA A 391 -6.26 -18.62 -7.99
N LEU A 392 -5.45 -18.66 -6.93
CA LEU A 392 -4.60 -19.80 -6.60
C LEU A 392 -5.39 -21.04 -6.17
N LEU A 393 -6.44 -20.86 -5.34
CA LEU A 393 -7.29 -21.94 -4.84
C LEU A 393 -8.29 -22.48 -5.89
N ARG A 394 -8.45 -21.81 -7.03
CA ARG A 394 -9.25 -22.32 -8.15
C ARG A 394 -8.74 -23.68 -8.64
N GLN A 395 -7.42 -23.88 -8.58
CA GLN A 395 -6.78 -25.12 -9.00
C GLN A 395 -7.11 -26.29 -8.05
N SER A 396 -7.24 -26.04 -6.74
CA SER A 396 -7.44 -27.09 -5.74
C SER A 396 -8.91 -27.47 -5.53
N GLN A 397 -9.86 -26.58 -5.87
CA GLN A 397 -11.30 -26.82 -5.70
C GLN A 397 -12.02 -27.36 -6.95
N ALA A 398 -11.29 -27.69 -8.02
CA ALA A 398 -11.87 -28.42 -9.15
C ALA A 398 -12.18 -29.87 -8.72
N ASP A 399 -13.32 -30.05 -8.04
CA ASP A 399 -13.88 -31.30 -7.51
C ASP A 399 -14.08 -32.35 -8.62
N GLY A 400 -13.00 -33.03 -9.03
CA GLY A 400 -13.03 -34.19 -9.95
C GLY A 400 -13.52 -33.89 -11.39
N LYS A 401 -14.08 -32.72 -11.66
CA LYS A 401 -14.25 -32.17 -13.00
C LYS A 401 -12.96 -31.46 -13.36
N ALA A 402 -12.13 -32.11 -14.17
CA ALA A 402 -11.00 -31.47 -14.81
C ALA A 402 -11.49 -30.13 -15.40
N LEU A 403 -10.93 -29.00 -14.94
CA LEU A 403 -11.00 -27.75 -15.69
C LEU A 403 -10.46 -28.10 -17.07
N THR A 404 -11.34 -28.18 -18.08
CA THR A 404 -11.03 -28.88 -19.33
C THR A 404 -10.04 -28.10 -20.22
N THR A 405 -9.64 -26.89 -19.80
CA THR A 405 -8.77 -26.00 -20.55
C THR A 405 -7.88 -25.18 -19.62
N GLU A 406 -6.55 -25.24 -19.82
CA GLU A 406 -5.54 -24.41 -19.13
C GLU A 406 -5.84 -22.90 -19.21
N SER A 407 -6.61 -22.49 -20.22
CA SER A 407 -7.14 -21.13 -20.41
C SER A 407 -7.96 -20.60 -19.23
N GLU A 408 -8.55 -21.44 -18.37
CA GLU A 408 -9.46 -21.02 -17.29
C GLU A 408 -8.74 -20.74 -15.95
N LEU A 409 -7.50 -21.21 -15.80
CA LEU A 409 -6.72 -21.12 -14.56
C LEU A 409 -5.98 -19.78 -14.39
N GLY A 410 -5.76 -19.04 -15.48
CA GLY A 410 -4.99 -17.78 -15.45
C GLY A 410 -3.52 -18.00 -15.09
N PHE A 411 -2.78 -16.92 -14.76
CA PHE A 411 -1.35 -17.02 -14.43
C PHE A 411 -1.08 -17.59 -13.03
N TYR A 412 -1.96 -17.35 -12.06
CA TYR A 412 -1.72 -17.63 -10.64
C TYR A 412 -1.91 -19.12 -10.29
N THR A 413 -1.01 -19.97 -10.79
CA THR A 413 -0.91 -21.39 -10.46
C THR A 413 0.31 -21.66 -9.60
N LEU A 414 0.33 -22.77 -8.83
CA LEU A 414 1.48 -23.11 -8.00
C LEU A 414 2.76 -23.30 -8.83
N ASP A 415 2.66 -23.89 -10.03
CA ASP A 415 3.79 -24.11 -10.93
C ASP A 415 4.38 -22.78 -11.45
N ASN A 416 3.53 -21.84 -11.85
CA ASN A 416 3.98 -20.52 -12.30
C ASN A 416 4.60 -19.73 -11.14
N LEU A 417 4.02 -19.80 -9.95
CA LEU A 417 4.59 -19.18 -8.74
C LEU A 417 5.95 -19.78 -8.39
N LEU A 418 6.12 -21.10 -8.54
CA LEU A 418 7.39 -21.78 -8.35
C LEU A 418 8.42 -21.35 -9.41
N ALA A 419 8.01 -21.17 -10.66
CA ALA A 419 8.87 -20.70 -11.74
C ALA A 419 9.42 -19.28 -11.50
N ILE A 420 8.63 -18.40 -10.87
CA ILE A 420 9.07 -17.04 -10.52
C ILE A 420 9.72 -16.92 -9.13
N ALA A 421 9.57 -17.93 -8.26
CA ALA A 421 10.14 -17.94 -6.91
C ALA A 421 11.64 -17.60 -6.82
N PRO A 422 12.53 -17.95 -7.79
CA PRO A 422 13.93 -17.49 -7.79
C PRO A 422 14.09 -15.98 -8.00
N TYR A 423 13.12 -15.32 -8.63
CA TYR A 423 13.20 -13.93 -9.07
C TYR A 423 12.39 -12.97 -8.19
N VAL A 424 11.56 -13.49 -7.28
CA VAL A 424 10.83 -12.71 -6.29
C VAL A 424 11.35 -12.97 -4.88
N ASN A 425 11.39 -11.92 -4.07
CA ASN A 425 11.73 -11.98 -2.66
C ASN A 425 10.53 -12.47 -1.85
N LEU A 426 9.39 -11.78 -1.98
CA LEU A 426 8.16 -12.04 -1.22
C LEU A 426 6.92 -12.15 -2.13
N MET A 427 5.96 -12.98 -1.73
CA MET A 427 4.64 -13.12 -2.33
C MET A 427 3.56 -12.70 -1.34
N LEU A 428 2.91 -11.57 -1.58
CA LEU A 428 1.86 -11.00 -0.74
C LEU A 428 0.52 -11.63 -1.09
N ILE A 429 0.03 -12.55 -0.28
CA ILE A 429 -1.18 -13.33 -0.55
C ILE A 429 -2.42 -12.56 -0.07
N ARG A 430 -3.24 -12.08 -1.00
CA ARG A 430 -4.48 -11.32 -0.71
C ARG A 430 -5.68 -12.25 -0.59
N PHE A 431 -6.46 -12.05 0.46
CA PHE A 431 -7.69 -12.79 0.73
C PHE A 431 -8.91 -11.92 0.37
N ASP A 432 -9.02 -11.56 -0.91
CA ASP A 432 -10.06 -10.68 -1.45
C ASP A 432 -11.33 -11.45 -1.88
N ASP A 433 -12.51 -10.90 -1.57
CA ASP A 433 -13.82 -11.49 -1.87
C ASP A 433 -14.27 -11.31 -3.34
N LYS A 434 -13.53 -10.55 -4.15
CA LYS A 434 -13.99 -10.10 -5.47
C LYS A 434 -13.94 -11.16 -6.58
N ALA A 435 -13.70 -12.43 -6.26
CA ALA A 435 -13.67 -13.50 -7.25
C ALA A 435 -15.03 -14.20 -7.37
N GLN A 436 -16.01 -13.52 -7.98
CA GLN A 436 -17.13 -14.21 -8.64
C GLN A 436 -16.92 -14.17 -10.15
N LEU A 437 -16.45 -15.28 -10.73
CA LEU A 437 -16.46 -15.47 -12.18
C LEU A 437 -17.92 -15.66 -12.65
N SER A 438 -18.42 -14.80 -13.53
CA SER A 438 -19.69 -14.94 -14.28
C SER A 438 -19.46 -15.86 -15.50
N THR A 439 -20.36 -16.74 -15.92
CA THR A 439 -21.56 -16.42 -16.74
C THR A 439 -22.34 -17.72 -17.00
N GLY A 440 -22.80 -18.40 -15.96
CA GLY A 440 -23.64 -19.59 -16.12
C GLY A 440 -24.42 -19.86 -14.85
N SER A 441 -25.63 -20.41 -14.97
CA SER A 441 -26.52 -20.79 -13.87
C SER A 441 -25.93 -21.78 -12.84
N ASN A 442 -24.66 -22.19 -13.01
CA ASN A 442 -23.88 -23.03 -12.12
C ASN A 442 -22.54 -22.37 -11.72
N ALA A 443 -22.54 -21.10 -11.34
CA ALA A 443 -21.35 -20.45 -10.80
C ALA A 443 -20.94 -21.13 -9.48
N MET A 444 -19.77 -21.76 -9.46
CA MET A 444 -19.18 -22.30 -8.25
C MET A 444 -18.84 -21.12 -7.32
N GLN A 445 -19.62 -20.98 -6.24
CA GLN A 445 -19.36 -19.97 -5.21
C GLN A 445 -18.11 -20.37 -4.43
N LEU A 446 -16.98 -19.74 -4.74
CA LEU A 446 -15.83 -19.74 -3.84
C LEU A 446 -16.27 -19.09 -2.50
N PRO A 447 -15.88 -19.65 -1.34
CA PRO A 447 -16.22 -19.07 -0.06
C PRO A 447 -15.65 -17.66 0.05
N ALA A 448 -16.47 -16.70 0.49
CA ALA A 448 -16.01 -15.37 0.83
C ALA A 448 -15.01 -15.48 2.00
N PHE A 449 -13.75 -15.14 1.75
CA PHE A 449 -12.65 -15.23 2.72
C PHE A 449 -12.53 -13.95 3.57
N SER A 450 -13.08 -12.83 3.09
CA SER A 450 -12.92 -11.48 3.65
C SER A 450 -14.02 -11.14 4.67
N SER A 451 -15.24 -11.67 4.51
CA SER A 451 -16.38 -11.22 5.32
C SER A 451 -16.43 -11.75 6.77
N ARG A 452 -15.67 -12.79 7.14
CA ARG A 452 -15.64 -13.35 8.50
C ARG A 452 -14.25 -13.85 8.87
N LEU A 453 -13.81 -13.59 10.12
CA LEU A 453 -12.57 -14.11 10.72
C LEU A 453 -12.36 -15.62 10.49
N SER A 454 -13.44 -16.40 10.50
CA SER A 454 -13.42 -17.83 10.18
C SER A 454 -13.01 -18.13 8.73
N GLY A 455 -13.43 -17.29 7.78
CA GLY A 455 -13.09 -17.38 6.37
C GLY A 455 -11.59 -17.13 6.12
N PHE A 456 -10.99 -16.14 6.78
CA PHE A 456 -9.56 -15.86 6.62
C PHE A 456 -8.68 -17.03 7.06
N ARG A 457 -8.91 -17.57 8.28
CA ARG A 457 -8.19 -18.75 8.77
C ARG A 457 -8.40 -19.97 7.87
N GLN A 458 -9.63 -20.18 7.40
CA GLN A 458 -9.94 -21.28 6.49
C GLN A 458 -9.19 -21.13 5.15
N GLY A 459 -9.14 -19.93 4.59
CA GLY A 459 -8.38 -19.64 3.38
C GLY A 459 -6.89 -19.96 3.56
N MET A 460 -6.28 -19.55 4.68
CA MET A 460 -4.88 -19.88 4.97
C MET A 460 -4.67 -21.40 5.12
N LYS A 461 -5.60 -22.12 5.75
CA LYS A 461 -5.55 -23.60 5.84
C LYS A 461 -5.67 -24.27 4.47
N GLN A 462 -6.58 -23.81 3.63
CA GLN A 462 -6.77 -24.33 2.27
C GLN A 462 -5.53 -24.07 1.42
N LEU A 463 -4.96 -22.87 1.52
CA LEU A 463 -3.70 -22.52 0.86
C LEU A 463 -2.55 -23.43 1.29
N LYS A 464 -2.37 -23.58 2.61
CA LYS A 464 -1.34 -24.46 3.16
C LYS A 464 -1.51 -25.90 2.69
N THR A 465 -2.75 -26.41 2.71
CA THR A 465 -3.06 -27.75 2.23
C THR A 465 -2.74 -27.92 0.75
N ALA A 466 -3.13 -26.96 -0.10
CA ALA A 466 -2.84 -27.01 -1.54
C ALA A 466 -1.33 -27.02 -1.83
N ILE A 467 -0.54 -26.29 -1.04
CA ILE A 467 0.93 -26.29 -1.16
C ILE A 467 1.53 -27.61 -0.62
N ASP A 468 1.00 -28.14 0.49
CA ASP A 468 1.48 -29.40 1.09
C ASP A 468 1.19 -30.62 0.21
N THR A 469 0.20 -30.54 -0.67
CA THR A 469 -0.12 -31.58 -1.65
C THR A 469 0.79 -31.59 -2.89
N MET A 470 1.73 -30.65 -3.00
CA MET A 470 2.71 -30.64 -4.11
C MET A 470 3.59 -31.89 -4.07
N GLU A 471 3.94 -32.42 -5.24
CA GLU A 471 4.74 -33.66 -5.37
C GLU A 471 6.11 -33.56 -4.67
N LYS A 472 6.72 -32.36 -4.69
CA LYS A 472 8.04 -32.11 -4.12
C LYS A 472 7.96 -31.22 -2.90
N THR A 473 8.33 -31.76 -1.74
CA THR A 473 8.37 -31.04 -0.46
C THR A 473 9.32 -29.83 -0.47
N ALA A 474 10.42 -29.91 -1.22
CA ALA A 474 11.35 -28.78 -1.36
C ALA A 474 10.70 -27.59 -2.08
N ASP A 475 9.85 -27.84 -3.08
CA ASP A 475 9.14 -26.79 -3.82
C ASP A 475 8.04 -26.17 -2.96
N ALA A 476 7.33 -27.00 -2.18
CA ALA A 476 6.36 -26.54 -1.20
C ALA A 476 7.00 -25.61 -0.15
N ASN A 477 8.11 -26.03 0.46
CA ASN A 477 8.85 -25.22 1.44
C ASN A 477 9.32 -23.90 0.82
N ARG A 478 9.85 -23.93 -0.40
CA ARG A 478 10.33 -22.74 -1.12
C ARG A 478 9.22 -21.70 -1.32
N LEU A 479 7.99 -22.13 -1.58
CA LEU A 479 6.84 -21.23 -1.69
C LEU A 479 6.42 -20.69 -0.32
N LEU A 480 6.29 -21.55 0.70
CA LEU A 480 5.90 -21.13 2.05
C LEU A 480 6.88 -20.12 2.66
N GLU A 481 8.18 -20.29 2.41
CA GLU A 481 9.27 -19.38 2.82
C GLU A 481 9.29 -18.03 2.06
N LYS A 482 8.34 -17.79 1.18
CA LYS A 482 8.18 -16.51 0.45
C LYS A 482 6.79 -15.92 0.60
N MET A 483 5.80 -16.68 1.05
CA MET A 483 4.42 -16.24 1.12
C MET A 483 4.12 -15.48 2.41
N LEU A 484 3.45 -14.34 2.29
CA LEU A 484 3.01 -13.50 3.39
C LEU A 484 1.50 -13.25 3.23
N PRO A 485 0.64 -13.89 4.05
CA PRO A 485 -0.78 -13.56 4.10
C PRO A 485 -1.00 -12.08 4.41
N VAL A 486 -1.84 -11.41 3.62
CA VAL A 486 -2.20 -9.99 3.79
C VAL A 486 -3.43 -9.88 4.68
N PHE A 487 -3.27 -9.27 5.85
CA PHE A 487 -4.31 -9.04 6.82
C PHE A 487 -4.97 -7.69 6.58
N HIS A 488 -6.25 -7.69 6.25
CA HIS A 488 -7.04 -6.47 6.15
C HIS A 488 -7.52 -6.04 7.54
N MET A 489 -6.94 -4.97 8.09
CA MET A 489 -7.14 -4.54 9.48
C MET A 489 -8.59 -4.20 9.82
N SER A 490 -9.40 -3.85 8.82
CA SER A 490 -10.85 -3.64 8.94
C SER A 490 -11.59 -4.88 9.48
N HIS A 491 -11.04 -6.09 9.32
CA HIS A 491 -11.65 -7.33 9.82
C HIS A 491 -11.16 -7.73 11.22
N PHE A 492 -10.17 -7.04 11.77
CA PHE A 492 -9.47 -7.38 13.00
C PHE A 492 -9.67 -6.30 14.08
N ALA A 493 -10.94 -5.98 14.36
CA ALA A 493 -11.30 -5.10 15.47
C ALA A 493 -10.96 -5.73 16.83
N ASP A 494 -11.05 -7.05 16.94
CA ASP A 494 -10.61 -7.79 18.13
C ASP A 494 -9.11 -8.14 18.07
N ALA A 495 -8.37 -7.66 19.08
CA ALA A 495 -6.93 -7.82 19.16
C ALA A 495 -6.48 -9.26 19.44
N ASP A 496 -7.28 -10.07 20.13
CA ASP A 496 -6.92 -11.45 20.44
C ASP A 496 -7.11 -12.35 19.21
N SER A 497 -8.20 -12.16 18.47
CA SER A 497 -8.39 -12.78 17.16
C SER A 497 -7.25 -12.43 16.20
N PHE A 498 -6.83 -11.16 16.15
CA PHE A 498 -5.67 -10.74 15.37
C PHE A 498 -4.39 -11.50 15.77
N ALA A 499 -4.10 -11.58 17.07
CA ALA A 499 -2.92 -12.28 17.59
C ALA A 499 -2.92 -13.78 17.24
N ASN A 500 -4.08 -14.43 17.32
CA ASN A 500 -4.23 -15.85 16.99
C ASN A 500 -4.01 -16.12 15.50
N GLU A 501 -4.47 -15.23 14.62
CA GLU A 501 -4.22 -15.35 13.18
C GLU A 501 -2.77 -15.03 12.82
N LEU A 502 -2.15 -14.03 13.45
CA LEU A 502 -0.73 -13.74 13.29
C LEU A 502 0.15 -14.92 13.68
N THR A 503 -0.16 -15.56 14.81
CA THR A 503 0.58 -16.75 15.28
C THR A 503 0.46 -17.88 14.26
N TYR A 504 -0.74 -18.12 13.72
CA TYR A 504 -0.94 -19.12 12.67
C TYR A 504 -0.14 -18.78 11.41
N ALA A 505 -0.15 -17.53 10.97
CA ALA A 505 0.60 -17.09 9.81
C ALA A 505 2.11 -17.29 10.01
N ASN A 506 2.64 -16.92 11.18
CA ASN A 506 4.05 -17.08 11.51
C ASN A 506 4.51 -18.55 11.58
N TRP A 507 3.64 -19.46 11.98
CA TRP A 507 3.99 -20.89 12.05
C TRP A 507 3.93 -21.62 10.70
N ASN A 508 3.15 -21.12 9.75
CA ASN A 508 2.88 -21.82 8.49
C ASN A 508 3.47 -21.12 7.26
N PHE A 509 3.83 -19.85 7.38
CA PHE A 509 4.35 -19.01 6.32
C PHE A 509 5.51 -18.17 6.85
N SER A 510 6.15 -17.39 5.97
CA SER A 510 7.27 -16.52 6.33
C SER A 510 6.97 -15.40 7.32
N GLY A 511 5.69 -15.07 7.48
CA GLY A 511 5.24 -14.05 8.40
C GLY A 511 3.89 -13.48 7.97
N ALA A 512 3.71 -12.18 8.10
CA ALA A 512 2.45 -11.52 7.78
C ALA A 512 2.65 -10.17 7.08
N ALA A 513 1.72 -9.86 6.19
CA ALA A 513 1.57 -8.55 5.59
C ALA A 513 0.32 -7.85 6.13
N LEU A 514 0.35 -6.53 6.26
CA LEU A 514 -0.75 -5.76 6.87
C LEU A 514 -1.30 -4.74 5.86
N TRP A 515 -2.62 -4.67 5.74
CA TRP A 515 -3.34 -3.71 4.91
C TRP A 515 -4.45 -3.04 5.74
N SER A 516 -4.38 -1.76 6.08
CA SER A 516 -3.28 -0.81 5.88
C SER A 516 -2.78 -0.27 7.22
N LEU A 517 -1.64 0.40 7.21
CA LEU A 517 -1.18 1.23 8.31
C LEU A 517 -2.03 2.53 8.43
N PRO A 518 -2.03 3.20 9.60
CA PRO A 518 -1.40 2.81 10.87
C PRO A 518 -2.20 1.73 11.62
N LEU A 519 -1.53 1.00 12.51
CA LEU A 519 -2.19 0.13 13.49
C LEU A 519 -2.47 0.90 14.80
N THR A 520 -3.37 0.37 15.61
CA THR A 520 -3.52 0.78 17.02
C THR A 520 -2.36 0.26 17.88
N ASP A 521 -2.10 0.91 19.03
CA ASP A 521 -1.04 0.47 19.96
C ASP A 521 -1.21 -0.98 20.42
N VAL A 522 -2.46 -1.40 20.65
CA VAL A 522 -2.78 -2.78 21.02
C VAL A 522 -2.39 -3.74 19.90
N GLN A 523 -2.73 -3.42 18.65
CA GLN A 523 -2.37 -4.23 17.49
C GLN A 523 -0.85 -4.28 17.26
N TYR A 524 -0.12 -3.16 17.44
CA TYR A 524 1.35 -3.17 17.41
C TYR A 524 1.93 -4.07 18.51
N GLY A 525 1.36 -4.04 19.73
CA GLY A 525 1.74 -4.93 20.81
C GLY A 525 1.60 -6.41 20.45
N LYS A 526 0.48 -6.79 19.82
CA LYS A 526 0.26 -8.17 19.34
C LYS A 526 1.18 -8.55 18.19
N LEU A 527 1.44 -7.64 17.26
CA LEU A 527 2.38 -7.84 16.15
C LEU A 527 3.80 -8.10 16.66
N ASN A 528 4.25 -7.27 17.60
CA ASN A 528 5.56 -7.44 18.23
C ASN A 528 5.64 -8.72 19.06
N ALA A 529 4.58 -9.12 19.77
CA ALA A 529 4.57 -10.39 20.48
C ALA A 529 4.69 -11.61 19.54
N ALA A 530 4.08 -11.54 18.35
CA ALA A 530 4.11 -12.63 17.38
C ALA A 530 5.47 -12.77 16.67
N PHE A 531 6.12 -11.65 16.32
CA PHE A 531 7.33 -11.64 15.47
C PHE A 531 8.62 -11.23 16.18
N LYS A 532 8.53 -10.64 17.38
CA LYS A 532 9.65 -10.24 18.23
C LYS A 532 9.46 -10.76 19.66
N PRO A 533 9.38 -12.08 19.87
CA PRO A 533 9.24 -12.61 21.21
C PRO A 533 10.46 -12.20 22.04
N LEU A 534 10.23 -11.37 23.07
CA LEU A 534 11.24 -11.06 24.06
C LEU A 534 11.66 -12.38 24.75
N PRO A 535 12.97 -12.63 24.95
CA PRO A 535 13.41 -13.82 25.67
C PRO A 535 12.78 -13.84 27.06
N ASN A 536 11.95 -14.85 27.33
CA ASN A 536 11.29 -15.01 28.62
C ASN A 536 12.35 -15.42 29.65
N THR A 537 12.68 -14.49 30.54
CA THR A 537 13.75 -14.64 31.53
C THR A 537 13.24 -14.19 32.88
N ASP A 538 13.34 -15.02 33.91
CA ASP A 538 12.93 -14.62 35.27
C ASP A 538 13.96 -13.71 35.96
N ASN A 539 15.12 -13.50 35.33
CA ASN A 539 16.18 -12.67 35.88
C ASN A 539 15.85 -11.17 35.69
N GLN A 540 15.47 -10.51 36.79
CA GLN A 540 15.18 -9.07 36.83
C GLN A 540 16.33 -8.21 36.31
N PHE A 541 17.59 -8.58 36.59
CA PHE A 541 18.76 -7.86 36.09
C PHE A 541 18.83 -7.92 34.57
N TYR A 542 18.63 -9.11 33.98
CA TYR A 542 18.66 -9.27 32.53
C TYR A 542 17.49 -8.55 31.85
N ARG A 543 16.28 -8.56 32.44
CA ARG A 543 15.17 -7.72 31.97
C ARG A 543 15.53 -6.23 32.01
N GLY A 544 16.09 -5.76 33.12
CA GLY A 544 16.52 -4.36 33.26
C GLY A 544 17.56 -3.97 32.21
N TYR A 545 18.53 -4.84 31.94
CA TYR A 545 19.51 -4.67 30.87
C TYR A 545 18.86 -4.59 29.49
N LEU A 546 17.94 -5.51 29.16
CA LEU A 546 17.23 -5.50 27.88
C LEU A 546 16.44 -4.20 27.70
N THR A 547 15.69 -3.77 28.71
CA THR A 547 14.92 -2.52 28.67
C THR A 547 15.82 -1.29 28.50
N ALA A 548 16.94 -1.23 29.23
CA ALA A 548 17.89 -0.12 29.09
C ALA A 548 18.56 -0.11 27.72
N SER A 549 18.90 -1.29 27.18
CA SER A 549 19.47 -1.42 25.84
C SER A 549 18.48 -1.00 24.75
N ALA A 550 17.21 -1.38 24.88
CA ALA A 550 16.16 -0.99 23.96
C ALA A 550 15.97 0.54 23.96
N ALA A 551 15.85 1.16 25.14
CA ALA A 551 15.73 2.61 25.26
C ALA A 551 16.93 3.37 24.66
N LEU A 552 18.14 2.84 24.82
CA LEU A 552 19.33 3.40 24.19
C LEU A 552 19.27 3.25 22.66
N CYS A 553 18.91 2.08 22.16
CA CYS A 553 18.79 1.84 20.72
C CYS A 553 17.67 2.67 20.10
N ASP A 554 16.59 2.96 20.82
CA ASP A 554 15.53 3.86 20.37
C ASP A 554 16.02 5.29 20.14
N LEU A 555 17.01 5.73 20.93
CA LEU A 555 17.65 7.04 20.77
C LEU A 555 18.68 7.06 19.63
N ILE A 556 19.51 6.02 19.56
CA ILE A 556 20.63 5.93 18.61
C ILE A 556 20.12 5.62 17.20
N CYS A 557 19.17 4.70 17.05
CA CYS A 557 18.66 4.22 15.77
C CYS A 557 18.27 5.34 14.78
N PRO A 558 17.33 6.26 15.10
CA PRO A 558 16.92 7.32 14.18
C PRO A 558 18.06 8.29 13.86
N ASN A 559 19.04 8.39 14.77
CA ASN A 559 20.20 9.26 14.65
C ASN A 559 21.50 8.50 14.30
N ARG A 560 21.39 7.28 13.76
CA ARG A 560 22.55 6.38 13.61
C ARG A 560 23.64 6.96 12.73
N TRP A 561 23.25 7.67 11.67
CA TRP A 561 24.20 8.27 10.75
C TRP A 561 24.90 9.49 11.35
N GLN A 562 24.22 10.25 12.18
CA GLN A 562 24.81 11.33 12.97
C GLN A 562 25.80 10.75 13.99
N ALA A 563 25.46 9.65 14.65
CA ALA A 563 26.35 8.94 15.57
C ALA A 563 27.59 8.38 14.84
N ARG A 564 27.43 7.74 13.68
CA ARG A 564 28.55 7.29 12.82
C ARG A 564 29.43 8.44 12.37
N LEU A 565 28.85 9.56 11.94
CA LEU A 565 29.60 10.74 11.52
C LEU A 565 30.37 11.35 12.69
N LEU A 566 29.78 11.43 13.88
CA LEU A 566 30.45 11.89 15.09
C LEU A 566 31.64 10.99 15.41
N LEU A 567 31.42 9.66 15.42
CA LEU A 567 32.48 8.68 15.66
C LEU A 567 33.62 8.81 14.64
N PHE A 568 33.29 8.86 13.35
CA PHE A 568 34.24 9.04 12.26
C PHE A 568 35.03 10.34 12.41
N SER A 569 34.35 11.44 12.74
CA SER A 569 34.98 12.75 12.95
C SER A 569 35.94 12.72 14.15
N VAL A 570 35.58 12.08 15.25
CA VAL A 570 36.45 11.92 16.43
C VAL A 570 37.69 11.11 16.09
N VAL A 571 37.53 9.97 15.39
CA VAL A 571 38.66 9.13 14.96
C VAL A 571 39.56 9.89 13.99
N LEU A 572 38.99 10.62 13.04
CA LEU A 572 39.73 11.43 12.07
C LEU A 572 40.53 12.55 12.76
N LEU A 573 39.91 13.25 13.72
CA LEU A 573 40.58 14.29 14.50
C LEU A 573 41.73 13.72 15.34
N LEU A 574 41.54 12.56 15.96
CA LEU A 574 42.59 11.85 16.70
C LEU A 574 43.74 11.44 15.78
N ALA A 575 43.44 10.91 14.59
CA ALA A 575 44.46 10.52 13.61
C ALA A 575 45.24 11.75 13.11
N LEU A 576 44.54 12.82 12.74
CA LEU A 576 45.14 14.08 12.31
C LEU A 576 46.04 14.66 13.41
N TYR A 577 45.55 14.68 14.65
CA TYR A 577 46.32 15.11 15.82
C TYR A 577 47.57 14.24 16.03
N GLY A 578 47.44 12.91 15.87
CA GLY A 578 48.55 11.97 15.81
C GLY A 578 49.62 12.38 14.82
N VAL A 579 49.23 12.58 13.56
CA VAL A 579 50.14 12.96 12.47
C VAL A 579 50.79 14.32 12.73
N ILE A 580 50.02 15.33 13.13
CA ILE A 580 50.55 16.67 13.42
C ILE A 580 51.53 16.62 14.59
N SER A 581 51.26 15.82 15.62
CA SER A 581 52.16 15.67 16.77
C SER A 581 53.51 15.00 16.42
N LEU A 582 53.61 14.32 15.29
CA LEU A 582 54.90 13.82 14.79
C LEU A 582 55.80 14.98 14.37
N VAL A 583 55.23 16.05 13.82
CA VAL A 583 55.94 17.24 13.33
C VAL A 583 56.08 18.29 14.44
N VAL A 584 55.02 18.54 15.20
CA VAL A 584 54.96 19.57 16.24
C VAL A 584 55.17 18.93 17.61
N PHE A 585 56.38 19.05 18.16
CA PHE A 585 56.77 18.42 19.42
C PHE A 585 55.95 18.90 20.63
N GLU A 586 55.50 20.15 20.65
CA GLU A 586 54.75 20.72 21.78
C GLU A 586 53.40 20.01 22.01
N LEU A 587 52.77 19.54 20.94
CA LEU A 587 51.51 18.79 21.03
C LEU A 587 51.70 17.44 21.74
N ARG A 588 52.92 16.91 21.85
CA ARG A 588 53.18 15.65 22.54
C ARG A 588 52.93 15.73 24.06
N VAL A 589 52.87 16.93 24.63
CA VAL A 589 52.58 17.12 26.07
C VAL A 589 51.17 16.65 26.42
N LEU A 590 50.19 16.81 25.52
CA LEU A 590 48.80 16.42 25.79
C LEU A 590 48.65 14.90 25.94
N TYR A 591 49.44 14.12 25.19
CA TYR A 591 49.49 12.65 25.29
C TYR A 591 49.93 12.16 26.68
N GLN A 592 50.64 12.99 27.43
CA GLN A 592 51.13 12.66 28.77
C GLN A 592 50.09 12.91 29.85
N GLN A 593 49.03 13.67 29.55
CA GLN A 593 47.98 13.96 30.51
C GLN A 593 47.07 12.74 30.68
N ARG A 594 46.75 12.41 31.95
CA ARG A 594 45.82 11.30 32.28
C ARG A 594 44.47 11.43 31.58
N LEU A 595 44.01 12.66 31.34
CA LEU A 595 42.76 12.94 30.62
C LEU A 595 42.77 12.39 29.19
N PHE A 596 43.90 12.47 28.48
CA PHE A 596 44.01 11.95 27.12
C PHE A 596 43.94 10.41 27.10
N ILE A 597 44.56 9.75 28.08
CA ILE A 597 44.47 8.28 28.23
C ILE A 597 43.03 7.86 28.55
N ASN A 598 42.35 8.59 29.45
CA ASN A 598 40.94 8.32 29.76
C ASN A 598 40.04 8.53 28.54
N PHE A 599 40.30 9.56 27.73
CA PHE A 599 39.58 9.82 26.48
C PHE A 599 39.77 8.68 25.46
N LEU A 600 40.99 8.17 25.30
CA LEU A 600 41.29 7.00 24.47
C LEU A 600 40.54 5.75 24.92
N LEU A 601 40.39 5.54 26.23
CA LEU A 601 39.63 4.41 26.80
C LEU A 601 38.11 4.58 26.67
N LEU A 602 37.60 5.81 26.64
CA LEU A 602 36.18 6.11 26.44
C LEU A 602 35.74 5.80 25.00
N GLN A 603 36.63 5.96 24.02
CA GLN A 603 36.34 5.78 22.60
C GLN A 603 35.85 4.36 22.24
N PRO A 604 36.50 3.24 22.65
CA PRO A 604 35.98 1.90 22.39
C PRO A 604 34.64 1.65 23.09
N PHE A 605 34.35 2.30 24.22
CA PHE A 605 33.05 2.19 24.89
C PHE A 605 31.94 2.88 24.08
N LEU A 606 32.18 4.10 23.60
CA LEU A 606 31.26 4.80 22.70
C LEU A 606 31.05 4.02 21.40
N LEU A 607 32.11 3.43 20.87
CA LEU A 607 32.08 2.60 19.68
C LEU A 607 31.23 1.35 19.93
N LEU A 608 31.39 0.68 21.09
CA LEU A 608 30.58 -0.48 21.47
C LEU A 608 29.08 -0.13 21.58
N LEU A 609 28.73 1.03 22.13
CA LEU A 609 27.33 1.50 22.19
C LEU A 609 26.73 1.72 20.80
N ILE A 610 27.50 2.31 19.88
CA ILE A 610 27.05 2.54 18.50
C ILE A 610 26.93 1.21 17.75
N LEU A 611 27.92 0.32 17.86
CA LEU A 611 27.92 -0.98 17.20
C LEU A 611 26.76 -1.87 17.67
N TRP A 612 26.41 -1.80 18.96
CA TRP A 612 25.36 -2.65 19.53
C TRP A 612 23.97 -2.35 18.96
N CYS A 613 23.68 -1.07 18.71
CA CYS A 613 22.38 -0.63 18.19
C CYS A 613 22.36 -0.47 16.67
N ASP A 614 23.50 -0.72 16.00
CA ASP A 614 23.64 -0.53 14.57
C ASP A 614 23.68 -1.88 13.81
N PRO A 615 22.59 -2.24 13.11
CA PRO A 615 22.48 -3.53 12.46
C PRO A 615 23.54 -3.78 11.39
N PHE A 616 24.07 -2.72 10.76
CA PHE A 616 25.08 -2.84 9.71
C PHE A 616 26.40 -3.41 10.23
N TRP A 617 26.79 -3.08 11.46
CA TRP A 617 28.05 -3.51 12.03
C TRP A 617 27.94 -4.77 12.87
N HIS A 618 26.73 -5.29 13.10
CA HIS A 618 26.51 -6.50 13.89
C HIS A 618 27.37 -7.70 13.42
N PRO A 619 27.55 -7.97 12.11
CA PRO A 619 28.44 -9.05 11.66
C PRO A 619 29.93 -8.81 11.95
N TYR A 620 30.33 -7.55 12.11
CA TYR A 620 31.72 -7.14 12.32
C TYR A 620 32.03 -6.78 13.78
N GLN A 621 31.04 -6.84 14.67
CA GLN A 621 31.15 -6.32 16.03
C GLN A 621 32.32 -6.97 16.79
N GLU A 622 32.44 -8.30 16.76
CA GLU A 622 33.52 -9.01 17.45
C GLU A 622 34.89 -8.62 16.90
N LEU A 623 35.03 -8.56 15.57
CA LEU A 623 36.28 -8.17 14.91
C LEU A 623 36.70 -6.74 15.27
N VAL A 624 35.75 -5.79 15.17
CA VAL A 624 36.03 -4.37 15.47
C VAL A 624 36.39 -4.20 16.94
N LEU A 625 35.73 -4.90 17.86
CA LEU A 625 36.05 -4.86 19.29
C LEU A 625 37.43 -5.41 19.59
N VAL A 626 37.78 -6.57 19.02
CA VAL A 626 39.12 -7.17 19.18
C VAL A 626 40.20 -6.23 18.64
N LEU A 627 40.00 -5.65 17.45
CA LEU A 627 40.95 -4.70 16.86
C LEU A 627 41.09 -3.43 17.71
N ALA A 628 39.98 -2.86 18.17
CA ALA A 628 40.00 -1.67 19.02
C ALA A 628 40.75 -1.93 20.34
N LEU A 629 40.51 -3.10 20.98
CA LEU A 629 41.22 -3.52 22.19
C LEU A 629 42.72 -3.67 21.94
N LEU A 630 43.12 -4.38 20.88
CA LEU A 630 44.53 -4.59 20.52
C LEU A 630 45.25 -3.26 20.25
N ILE A 631 44.63 -2.34 19.51
CA ILE A 631 45.19 -1.00 19.23
C ILE A 631 45.37 -0.23 20.55
N THR A 632 44.38 -0.28 21.43
CA THR A 632 44.42 0.44 22.72
C THR A 632 45.54 -0.09 23.60
N LEU A 633 45.68 -1.41 23.71
CA LEU A 633 46.76 -2.05 24.46
C LEU A 633 48.13 -1.77 23.87
N ALA A 634 48.27 -1.79 22.54
CA ALA A 634 49.52 -1.48 21.84
C ALA A 634 49.94 -0.02 22.07
N LEU A 635 49.01 0.93 21.96
CA LEU A 635 49.25 2.34 22.27
C LEU A 635 49.67 2.52 23.73
N GLN A 636 48.96 1.89 24.67
CA GLN A 636 49.30 1.99 26.09
C GLN A 636 50.69 1.41 26.39
N TRP A 637 51.04 0.27 25.80
CA TRP A 637 52.36 -0.33 25.92
C TRP A 637 53.45 0.58 25.34
N TYR A 638 53.22 1.13 24.14
CA TYR A 638 54.15 2.05 23.48
C TYR A 638 54.39 3.31 24.32
N PHE A 639 53.34 3.92 24.86
CA PHE A 639 53.47 5.11 25.70
C PHE A 639 54.17 4.81 27.02
N ARG A 640 53.91 3.66 27.65
CA ARG A 640 54.66 3.21 28.84
C ARG A 640 56.14 2.98 28.54
N GLN A 641 56.47 2.39 27.40
CA GLN A 641 57.86 2.21 26.95
C GLN A 641 58.56 3.56 26.73
N GLN A 642 57.89 4.50 26.07
CA GLN A 642 58.41 5.86 25.88
C GLN A 642 58.67 6.56 27.22
N GLN A 643 57.75 6.46 28.19
CA GLN A 643 57.95 7.04 29.53
C GLN A 643 59.16 6.42 30.23
N ARG A 644 59.28 5.08 30.25
CA ARG A 644 60.43 4.39 30.86
C ARG A 644 61.75 4.79 30.22
N ARG A 645 61.82 4.93 28.89
CA ARG A 645 63.05 5.35 28.20
C ARG A 645 63.47 6.76 28.58
N ARG A 646 62.53 7.68 28.78
CA ARG A 646 62.83 9.06 29.21
C ARG A 646 63.25 9.13 30.68
N GLU A 647 62.68 8.30 31.55
CA GLU A 647 63.15 8.20 32.94
C GLU A 647 64.59 7.68 33.03
N HIS A 648 65.02 6.84 32.09
CA HIS A 648 66.39 6.30 32.04
C HIS A 648 67.39 7.20 31.27
N TYR A 649 66.90 8.09 30.40
CA TYR A 649 67.69 9.07 29.65
C TYR A 649 66.97 10.44 29.73
N PRO A 650 67.08 11.15 30.87
CA PRO A 650 66.38 12.41 31.12
C PRO A 650 66.77 13.53 30.15
#